data_AF-A0A8F5MZ72-F1
#
_entry.id   AF-A0A8F5MZ72-F1
#
_cell.length_a   1.000
_cell.length_b   1.000
_cell.length_c   1.000
_cell.angle_alpha   90.00
_cell.angle_beta   90.00
_cell.angle_gamma   90.00
#
_symmetry.space_group_name_H-M   'P 1'
#
loop_
_entity.id
_entity.type
_entity.pdbx_description
1 polymer ?
#
loop_
_entity_poly.entity_id
_entity_poly.type
_entity_poly.pdbx_seq_one_letter_code
_entity_poly.pdbx_strand_id
1 'polypeptide(L)'
;MDKIIFCHRSAGYGSSLLLAVFSLSFISSSVNAAISSDCSGSSYCTNKTIDANTAGYIDKSPVYFLGNTDLTVSASQAFNNNKGTYEFRENTHVKVNAESGLNGGTYTLRGGSTPGKVEIDINASSGINNAKLTALAGSNGVVNANTEKAINGGSQIFNAGTTLNINAADGVFNSTGLTFTDATLNLNASDAFSKNTMSSGKVGSVKGTSTVNINATGGMSGGQLNIQDSSEVNVTGNGSVTGGTLLFTGSSVLNADTANAIAGETNNTNKQIFQSGTTMNVNAATALSGGNQTFNDATLNVNASQGISGGYQILAKSSVLNTEADQAIIGGQIKLQDNAVFNANGKSTITGGIQNFNDNSILNANGEDTLSGGSQNFSGNSILNGNSKGAISGNSKQIFSNNAIFNANISQAVTGGTSTTFKDDAVMNISAQHGVDGGNLLFDGNSTLNINTADAINGGEQRFKGNSLINLNHENSLYNTTLKLEGNASVNINADNALNYTDHIVFSKTYDTTTGSILDVNGHTLTIGSISGNDTNAVIKNSSAQDAILTTGLYDYGVFAGQSYQYDSFLQRGAMRADAVVSSALGDITRQAGLALIPQFADRLVPEPSGMAQNGQGIWVRTLYGQQENQGDGATNAAWNGHVKGIQIGADLWPADEDSSHKLGVYVGYLDSNANVSGKTIYTSNAQLGSYQLNTYATGLYWRYTATQGWYTNTTLQLARYSGQVESNNSTRKPDIHGRGQILAFEAGYPRVLNEALTLVPRISVSWQKVKLDDYRYDDLNVNNDLDNQLTASAGARLYWNTMTISGVQWSPFLDAELNNQLTARDRNNVTVGSTGYQDSLLTSYNGSAAKISGGVTVKLNDYTNYYIKVDYQNGLSERSEKTWQGTTGVSLYW
;
A
#
# COMPACT_ATOMS: atom_id res chain seq x y z
N MET A 1 51.57 31.95 -43.28
CA MET A 1 52.62 32.62 -44.06
C MET A 1 53.91 32.49 -43.28
N ASP A 2 54.93 31.88 -43.90
CA ASP A 2 56.38 32.10 -43.73
C ASP A 2 57.05 31.94 -42.34
N LYS A 3 58.24 31.35 -42.12
CA LYS A 3 59.28 30.66 -42.91
C LYS A 3 60.30 29.99 -41.92
N ILE A 4 60.75 28.73 -42.14
CA ILE A 4 62.10 28.21 -42.57
C ILE A 4 63.26 28.40 -41.51
N ILE A 5 64.14 27.43 -41.11
CA ILE A 5 65.35 26.87 -41.80
C ILE A 5 66.09 25.77 -40.98
N PHE A 6 66.39 24.63 -41.67
CA PHE A 6 67.55 23.68 -41.70
C PHE A 6 68.10 23.01 -40.40
N CYS A 7 68.70 21.81 -40.38
CA CYS A 7 69.60 21.14 -41.35
C CYS A 7 69.76 19.60 -41.14
N HIS A 8 70.58 18.99 -42.01
CA HIS A 8 70.71 17.60 -42.46
C HIS A 8 71.47 16.55 -41.61
N ARG A 9 71.22 15.27 -41.98
CA ARG A 9 71.99 14.01 -41.77
C ARG A 9 73.51 14.08 -42.06
N SER A 10 74.26 13.16 -41.46
CA SER A 10 75.42 12.52 -42.09
C SER A 10 75.59 11.05 -41.65
N ALA A 11 76.14 10.24 -42.55
CA ALA A 11 76.56 8.85 -42.41
C ALA A 11 78.04 8.76 -42.86
N GLY A 12 78.79 7.74 -42.41
CA GLY A 12 80.15 7.49 -42.92
C GLY A 12 80.81 6.24 -42.32
N TYR A 13 81.35 5.41 -43.21
CA TYR A 13 81.90 4.05 -43.06
C TYR A 13 83.43 3.98 -42.83
N GLY A 14 83.94 2.81 -42.41
CA GLY A 14 85.29 2.27 -42.72
C GLY A 14 86.12 1.85 -41.48
N SER A 15 87.04 0.88 -41.43
CA SER A 15 87.55 -0.18 -42.31
C SER A 15 88.58 -1.01 -41.50
N SER A 16 88.49 -2.34 -41.53
CA SER A 16 89.54 -3.39 -41.52
C SER A 16 90.96 -3.26 -40.87
N LEU A 17 91.31 -4.34 -40.15
CA LEU A 17 92.54 -5.20 -40.27
C LEU A 17 93.74 -5.10 -39.27
N LEU A 18 93.96 -6.22 -38.56
CA LEU A 18 95.17 -7.10 -38.50
C LEU A 18 96.24 -7.02 -37.36
N LEU A 19 96.64 -8.25 -36.94
CA LEU A 19 97.82 -8.81 -36.21
C LEU A 19 97.50 -9.38 -34.80
N ALA A 20 97.51 -10.70 -34.48
CA ALA A 20 98.55 -11.76 -34.58
C ALA A 20 99.76 -11.52 -33.63
N VAL A 21 100.33 -12.43 -32.80
CA VAL A 21 100.28 -13.90 -32.67
C VAL A 21 101.19 -14.36 -31.47
N PHE A 22 100.95 -15.57 -30.91
CA PHE A 22 101.79 -16.49 -30.07
C PHE A 22 102.18 -16.20 -28.60
N SER A 23 101.82 -17.13 -27.69
CA SER A 23 102.77 -18.15 -27.19
C SER A 23 102.06 -19.31 -26.44
N LEU A 24 102.67 -20.49 -26.56
CA LEU A 24 102.19 -21.80 -26.12
C LEU A 24 102.58 -22.13 -24.65
N SER A 25 101.73 -22.96 -24.05
CA SER A 25 102.00 -24.08 -23.12
C SER A 25 102.61 -23.83 -21.74
N PHE A 26 101.85 -24.19 -20.70
CA PHE A 26 102.27 -25.19 -19.71
C PHE A 26 101.08 -26.06 -19.30
N ILE A 27 101.27 -27.37 -19.43
CA ILE A 27 100.47 -28.43 -18.82
C ILE A 27 100.86 -28.49 -17.34
N SER A 28 99.90 -28.47 -16.41
CA SER A 28 99.92 -29.34 -15.21
C SER A 28 98.72 -29.12 -14.28
N SER A 29 98.28 -30.25 -13.74
CA SER A 29 97.33 -30.46 -12.63
C SER A 29 95.91 -29.93 -12.79
N SER A 30 95.06 -30.83 -13.28
CA SER A 30 93.76 -31.12 -12.69
C SER A 30 93.66 -30.75 -11.21
N VAL A 31 92.79 -29.79 -10.89
CA VAL A 31 92.12 -29.72 -9.58
C VAL A 31 90.63 -29.64 -9.86
N ASN A 32 90.07 -30.80 -10.16
CA ASN A 32 88.67 -31.08 -9.88
C ASN A 32 88.46 -30.92 -8.37
N ALA A 33 87.76 -29.89 -7.95
CA ALA A 33 87.08 -29.88 -6.66
C ALA A 33 85.62 -29.47 -6.89
N ALA A 34 84.97 -30.33 -7.68
CA ALA A 34 83.53 -30.42 -7.72
C ALA A 34 83.00 -30.85 -6.35
N ILE A 35 81.68 -30.79 -6.20
CA ILE A 35 80.93 -31.61 -5.26
C ILE A 35 81.33 -33.11 -5.32
N SER A 36 82.07 -33.55 -6.35
CA SER A 36 82.76 -34.84 -6.40
C SER A 36 83.82 -35.08 -5.31
N SER A 37 84.35 -34.05 -4.65
CA SER A 37 85.30 -34.13 -3.54
C SER A 37 84.62 -34.13 -2.16
N ASP A 38 83.59 -33.29 -1.97
CA ASP A 38 82.80 -33.25 -0.74
C ASP A 38 81.83 -34.43 -0.60
N CYS A 39 81.41 -35.00 -1.74
CA CYS A 39 80.58 -36.19 -1.84
C CYS A 39 81.41 -37.32 -2.48
N SER A 40 82.16 -38.03 -1.63
CA SER A 40 83.08 -39.10 -2.00
C SER A 40 82.40 -40.19 -2.83
N GLY A 41 82.79 -40.37 -4.10
CA GLY A 41 82.58 -41.54 -4.97
C GLY A 41 81.15 -42.05 -5.24
N SER A 42 80.19 -41.73 -4.39
CA SER A 42 78.81 -42.21 -4.37
C SER A 42 77.87 -41.05 -4.70
N SER A 43 76.66 -41.37 -5.16
CA SER A 43 75.61 -40.37 -5.39
C SER A 43 75.11 -39.69 -4.11
N TYR A 44 75.66 -39.98 -2.93
CA TYR A 44 75.14 -39.53 -1.63
C TYR A 44 76.04 -38.48 -0.95
N CYS A 45 75.45 -37.35 -0.58
CA CYS A 45 76.05 -36.22 0.13
C CYS A 45 75.40 -36.10 1.52
N THR A 46 76.03 -36.63 2.57
CA THR A 46 75.43 -36.74 3.92
C THR A 46 76.08 -35.81 4.94
N ASN A 47 75.28 -35.03 5.69
CA ASN A 47 75.72 -34.12 6.75
C ASN A 47 76.81 -33.13 6.30
N LYS A 48 76.54 -32.36 5.24
CA LYS A 48 77.53 -31.48 4.60
C LYS A 48 77.12 -30.02 4.63
N THR A 49 78.10 -29.14 4.76
CA THR A 49 77.95 -27.72 4.39
C THR A 49 78.69 -27.53 3.07
N ILE A 50 77.97 -27.15 2.02
CA ILE A 50 78.46 -27.09 0.65
C ILE A 50 78.21 -25.69 0.10
N ASP A 51 79.23 -25.08 -0.52
CA ASP A 51 79.08 -23.83 -1.29
C ASP A 51 79.41 -24.10 -2.77
N ALA A 52 78.37 -24.20 -3.60
CA ALA A 52 78.47 -24.33 -5.04
C ALA A 52 78.75 -22.95 -5.67
N ASN A 53 79.97 -22.46 -5.47
CA ASN A 53 80.48 -21.20 -6.01
C ASN A 53 81.21 -21.41 -7.36
N THR A 54 81.88 -20.37 -7.88
CA THR A 54 82.50 -20.35 -9.22
C THR A 54 83.49 -21.49 -9.49
N ALA A 55 83.97 -22.19 -8.46
CA ALA A 55 84.86 -23.33 -8.55
C ALA A 55 84.17 -24.72 -8.51
N GLY A 56 82.87 -24.80 -8.20
CA GLY A 56 82.17 -26.06 -7.88
C GLY A 56 80.86 -26.27 -8.65
N TYR A 57 80.96 -26.79 -9.87
CA TYR A 57 79.81 -27.26 -10.67
C TYR A 57 79.41 -28.70 -10.31
N ILE A 58 78.10 -29.03 -10.34
CA ILE A 58 77.61 -30.41 -10.21
C ILE A 58 77.48 -31.05 -11.59
N ASP A 59 78.50 -31.83 -11.96
CA ASP A 59 78.54 -32.62 -13.18
C ASP A 59 77.91 -34.02 -13.04
N LYS A 60 77.70 -34.48 -11.81
CA LYS A 60 77.13 -35.80 -11.50
C LYS A 60 75.61 -35.77 -11.40
N SER A 61 74.97 -36.82 -11.90
CA SER A 61 73.54 -37.08 -11.77
C SER A 61 73.28 -38.59 -11.83
N PRO A 62 72.53 -39.20 -10.89
CA PRO A 62 71.79 -38.54 -9.81
C PRO A 62 72.68 -38.18 -8.59
N VAL A 63 72.26 -37.17 -7.82
CA VAL A 63 72.85 -36.79 -6.52
C VAL A 63 71.76 -36.65 -5.45
N TYR A 64 72.02 -37.22 -4.26
CA TYR A 64 71.15 -37.25 -3.10
C TYR A 64 71.82 -36.52 -1.94
N PHE A 65 71.25 -35.40 -1.50
CA PHE A 65 71.63 -34.67 -0.29
C PHE A 65 70.75 -35.14 0.88
N LEU A 66 71.37 -35.50 2.00
CA LEU A 66 70.68 -36.07 3.17
C LEU A 66 71.39 -35.70 4.48
N GLY A 67 70.75 -35.96 5.62
CA GLY A 67 71.22 -35.52 6.94
C GLY A 67 71.01 -34.03 7.18
N ASN A 68 71.78 -33.48 8.13
CA ASN A 68 71.89 -32.04 8.39
C ASN A 68 72.81 -31.41 7.34
N THR A 69 72.24 -31.02 6.20
CA THR A 69 73.00 -30.52 5.04
C THR A 69 72.61 -29.09 4.69
N ASP A 70 73.58 -28.19 4.62
CA ASP A 70 73.41 -26.80 4.18
C ASP A 70 74.09 -26.62 2.82
N LEU A 71 73.34 -26.29 1.79
CA LEU A 71 73.84 -26.04 0.44
C LEU A 71 73.62 -24.56 0.08
N THR A 72 74.70 -23.82 -0.16
CA THR A 72 74.64 -22.48 -0.76
C THR A 72 75.01 -22.57 -2.24
N VAL A 73 74.15 -22.06 -3.11
CA VAL A 73 74.33 -22.04 -4.57
C VAL A 73 74.63 -20.61 -5.00
N SER A 74 75.92 -20.31 -5.15
CA SER A 74 76.44 -18.97 -5.45
C SER A 74 76.91 -18.82 -6.90
N ALA A 75 77.03 -19.92 -7.65
CA ALA A 75 77.35 -19.91 -9.08
C ALA A 75 76.10 -20.05 -9.95
N SER A 76 76.05 -19.25 -11.01
CA SER A 76 75.12 -19.50 -12.12
C SER A 76 75.41 -20.84 -12.76
N GLN A 77 74.36 -21.56 -13.15
CA GLN A 77 74.48 -22.87 -13.77
C GLN A 77 75.20 -23.89 -12.87
N ALA A 78 75.14 -23.77 -11.54
CA ALA A 78 75.78 -24.73 -10.62
C ALA A 78 75.24 -26.17 -10.81
N PHE A 79 73.97 -26.28 -11.21
CA PHE A 79 73.31 -27.50 -11.65
C PHE A 79 72.82 -27.26 -13.08
N ASN A 80 73.51 -27.78 -14.10
CA ASN A 80 73.24 -27.49 -15.53
C ASN A 80 73.18 -28.77 -16.37
N ASN A 81 72.22 -29.63 -16.02
CA ASN A 81 71.94 -30.83 -16.79
C ASN A 81 70.43 -30.91 -17.03
N ASN A 82 70.00 -30.72 -18.29
CA ASN A 82 68.59 -30.79 -18.67
C ASN A 82 67.92 -32.14 -18.32
N LYS A 83 68.71 -33.21 -18.11
CA LYS A 83 68.25 -34.53 -17.65
C LYS A 83 68.76 -34.88 -16.24
N GLY A 84 69.37 -33.91 -15.54
CA GLY A 84 69.91 -34.09 -14.20
C GLY A 84 68.81 -34.47 -13.21
N THR A 85 69.13 -35.30 -12.22
CA THR A 85 68.22 -35.70 -11.14
C THR A 85 68.90 -35.43 -9.81
N TYR A 86 68.32 -34.55 -9.02
CA TYR A 86 68.85 -34.12 -7.73
C TYR A 86 67.78 -34.30 -6.66
N GLU A 87 68.17 -34.74 -5.48
CA GLU A 87 67.23 -35.01 -4.40
C GLU A 87 67.74 -34.48 -3.06
N PHE A 88 66.87 -33.78 -2.33
CA PHE A 88 67.13 -33.20 -1.03
C PHE A 88 66.28 -33.92 0.02
N ARG A 89 66.90 -34.40 1.10
CA ARG A 89 66.26 -35.25 2.11
C ARG A 89 66.52 -34.77 3.54
N GLU A 90 65.69 -35.23 4.47
CA GLU A 90 65.88 -35.04 5.93
C GLU A 90 65.95 -33.56 6.33
N ASN A 91 67.06 -33.07 6.90
CA ASN A 91 67.27 -31.70 7.34
C ASN A 91 68.18 -30.94 6.36
N THR A 92 67.77 -30.89 5.09
CA THR A 92 68.54 -30.19 4.06
C THR A 92 68.01 -28.77 3.86
N HIS A 93 68.88 -27.77 3.93
CA HIS A 93 68.58 -26.37 3.64
C HIS A 93 69.40 -25.92 2.41
N VAL A 94 68.73 -25.33 1.41
CA VAL A 94 69.34 -24.91 0.14
C VAL A 94 69.13 -23.41 -0.07
N LYS A 95 70.19 -22.61 -0.14
CA LYS A 95 70.14 -21.17 -0.47
C LYS A 95 70.57 -20.96 -1.91
N VAL A 96 69.65 -20.56 -2.78
CA VAL A 96 69.92 -20.27 -4.19
C VAL A 96 70.11 -18.76 -4.38
N ASN A 97 71.37 -18.33 -4.42
CA ASN A 97 71.77 -16.91 -4.49
C ASN A 97 72.25 -16.49 -5.88
N ALA A 98 72.23 -17.39 -6.87
CA ALA A 98 72.66 -17.11 -8.24
C ALA A 98 71.56 -17.38 -9.28
N GLU A 99 71.55 -16.56 -10.33
CA GLU A 99 70.66 -16.74 -11.50
C GLU A 99 70.95 -18.07 -12.18
N SER A 100 69.90 -18.82 -12.54
CA SER A 100 69.99 -20.16 -13.09
C SER A 100 70.86 -21.10 -12.24
N GLY A 101 70.87 -20.94 -10.91
CA GLY A 101 71.64 -21.81 -10.01
C GLY A 101 71.17 -23.26 -10.09
N LEU A 102 69.85 -23.48 -10.04
CA LEU A 102 69.18 -24.76 -10.29
C LEU A 102 68.57 -24.75 -11.70
N ASN A 103 69.36 -25.08 -12.72
CA ASN A 103 68.95 -24.97 -14.13
C ASN A 103 68.63 -26.33 -14.78
N GLY A 104 67.44 -26.45 -15.36
CA GLY A 104 66.96 -27.66 -16.02
C GLY A 104 66.89 -28.88 -15.08
N GLY A 105 66.57 -30.05 -15.62
CA GLY A 105 66.55 -31.29 -14.84
C GLY A 105 65.39 -31.41 -13.85
N THR A 106 65.52 -32.34 -12.91
CA THR A 106 64.52 -32.68 -11.89
C THR A 106 65.12 -32.55 -10.49
N TYR A 107 64.46 -31.80 -9.62
CA TYR A 107 64.79 -31.61 -8.21
C TYR A 107 63.66 -32.19 -7.36
N THR A 108 63.99 -33.11 -6.46
CA THR A 108 63.01 -33.80 -5.61
C THR A 108 63.27 -33.49 -4.14
N LEU A 109 62.26 -33.06 -3.38
CA LEU A 109 62.33 -32.99 -1.93
C LEU A 109 61.66 -34.25 -1.39
N ARG A 110 62.35 -35.06 -0.60
CA ARG A 110 61.83 -36.32 -0.04
C ARG A 110 62.05 -36.41 1.46
N GLY A 111 61.09 -36.97 2.18
CA GLY A 111 61.31 -37.37 3.57
C GLY A 111 62.41 -38.43 3.68
N GLY A 112 63.14 -38.43 4.80
CA GLY A 112 64.07 -39.50 5.15
C GLY A 112 63.50 -40.45 6.21
N SER A 113 64.37 -41.32 6.74
CA SER A 113 64.04 -42.19 7.86
C SER A 113 63.97 -41.44 9.20
N THR A 114 64.60 -40.27 9.30
CA THR A 114 64.51 -39.36 10.45
C THR A 114 63.57 -38.19 10.16
N PRO A 115 62.75 -37.74 11.13
CA PRO A 115 61.96 -36.53 11.00
C PRO A 115 62.86 -35.33 10.66
N GLY A 116 62.48 -34.55 9.65
CA GLY A 116 63.23 -33.38 9.23
C GLY A 116 62.45 -32.48 8.28
N LYS A 117 63.03 -31.31 7.99
CA LYS A 117 62.50 -30.30 7.07
C LYS A 117 63.48 -30.07 5.93
N VAL A 118 62.99 -30.15 4.69
CA VAL A 118 63.75 -29.75 3.51
C VAL A 118 63.36 -28.33 3.11
N GLU A 119 64.29 -27.38 3.15
CA GLU A 119 64.03 -25.97 2.85
C GLU A 119 64.84 -25.48 1.64
N ILE A 120 64.21 -24.73 0.74
CA ILE A 120 64.87 -24.09 -0.41
C ILE A 120 64.53 -22.60 -0.40
N ASP A 121 65.52 -21.76 -0.12
CA ASP A 121 65.44 -20.29 -0.19
C ASP A 121 65.98 -19.80 -1.53
N ILE A 122 65.12 -19.23 -2.38
CA ILE A 122 65.49 -18.73 -3.70
C ILE A 122 65.58 -17.21 -3.66
N ASN A 123 66.81 -16.71 -3.55
CA ASN A 123 67.12 -15.28 -3.38
C ASN A 123 67.60 -14.62 -4.69
N ALA A 124 67.67 -15.37 -5.79
CA ALA A 124 68.06 -14.87 -7.11
C ALA A 124 66.95 -15.02 -8.16
N SER A 125 66.83 -14.02 -9.04
CA SER A 125 65.93 -14.07 -10.19
C SER A 125 66.32 -15.23 -11.10
N SER A 126 65.33 -15.97 -11.58
CA SER A 126 65.49 -17.25 -12.30
C SER A 126 66.42 -18.22 -11.57
N GLY A 127 66.46 -18.21 -10.22
CA GLY A 127 67.29 -19.10 -9.43
C GLY A 127 66.99 -20.57 -9.69
N ILE A 128 65.70 -20.90 -9.85
CA ILE A 128 65.24 -22.13 -10.50
C ILE A 128 64.81 -21.77 -11.92
N ASN A 129 65.50 -22.33 -12.93
CA ASN A 129 65.24 -22.02 -14.34
C ASN A 129 64.89 -23.30 -15.13
N ASN A 130 63.73 -23.31 -15.77
CA ASN A 130 63.21 -24.37 -16.63
C ASN A 130 63.34 -25.80 -16.05
N ALA A 131 63.20 -25.92 -14.73
CA ALA A 131 63.40 -27.17 -14.00
C ALA A 131 62.10 -27.78 -13.49
N LYS A 132 62.09 -29.11 -13.35
CA LYS A 132 61.02 -29.81 -12.66
C LYS A 132 61.32 -29.88 -11.16
N LEU A 133 60.51 -29.25 -10.32
CA LEU A 133 60.60 -29.33 -8.86
C LEU A 133 59.47 -30.20 -8.33
N THR A 134 59.77 -31.21 -7.52
CA THR A 134 58.76 -32.11 -6.94
C THR A 134 59.01 -32.28 -5.45
N ALA A 135 58.16 -31.68 -4.61
CA ALA A 135 58.15 -31.94 -3.18
C ALA A 135 57.19 -33.10 -2.87
N LEU A 136 57.74 -34.23 -2.41
CA LEU A 136 56.98 -35.44 -2.12
C LEU A 136 56.31 -35.38 -0.74
N ALA A 137 55.24 -36.15 -0.59
CA ALA A 137 54.54 -36.30 0.69
C ALA A 137 55.50 -36.75 1.80
N GLY A 138 55.36 -36.17 2.99
CA GLY A 138 56.21 -36.48 4.15
C GLY A 138 57.62 -35.86 4.12
N SER A 139 57.93 -35.02 3.12
CA SER A 139 59.20 -34.27 3.09
C SER A 139 59.24 -33.05 4.01
N ASN A 140 58.07 -32.57 4.47
CA ASN A 140 57.90 -31.26 5.12
C ASN A 140 58.60 -30.13 4.33
N GLY A 141 58.60 -30.26 3.01
CA GLY A 141 59.35 -29.40 2.11
C GLY A 141 58.80 -27.97 2.13
N VAL A 142 59.67 -26.98 2.30
CA VAL A 142 59.33 -25.55 2.22
C VAL A 142 60.18 -24.89 1.14
N VAL A 143 59.53 -24.25 0.17
CA VAL A 143 60.19 -23.52 -0.90
C VAL A 143 59.83 -22.04 -0.79
N ASN A 144 60.82 -21.18 -0.66
CA ASN A 144 60.65 -19.73 -0.50
C ASN A 144 61.14 -19.01 -1.77
N ALA A 145 60.20 -18.49 -2.56
CA ALA A 145 60.48 -17.65 -3.73
C ALA A 145 60.58 -16.18 -3.28
N ASN A 146 61.80 -15.72 -2.95
CA ASN A 146 62.05 -14.43 -2.28
C ASN A 146 62.29 -13.24 -3.23
N THR A 147 62.30 -13.48 -4.54
CA THR A 147 62.54 -12.45 -5.55
C THR A 147 61.65 -12.65 -6.78
N GLU A 148 61.47 -11.59 -7.57
CA GLU A 148 60.78 -11.66 -8.85
C GLU A 148 61.40 -12.74 -9.74
N LYS A 149 60.55 -13.58 -10.35
CA LYS A 149 60.95 -14.69 -11.22
C LYS A 149 61.88 -15.71 -10.54
N ALA A 150 61.86 -15.84 -9.21
CA ALA A 150 62.67 -16.82 -8.49
C ALA A 150 62.57 -18.23 -9.09
N ILE A 151 61.36 -18.64 -9.48
CA ILE A 151 61.10 -19.81 -10.30
C ILE A 151 60.64 -19.35 -11.68
N ASN A 152 61.44 -19.62 -12.71
CA ASN A 152 61.15 -19.23 -14.09
C ASN A 152 61.02 -20.48 -14.98
N GLY A 153 59.82 -20.74 -15.49
CA GLY A 153 59.54 -21.90 -16.33
C GLY A 153 59.42 -23.22 -15.57
N GLY A 154 59.56 -24.34 -16.29
CA GLY A 154 59.55 -25.68 -15.70
C GLY A 154 58.17 -26.10 -15.15
N SER A 155 58.15 -27.14 -14.30
CA SER A 155 56.94 -27.63 -13.64
C SER A 155 57.18 -27.91 -12.17
N GLN A 156 56.28 -27.46 -11.31
CA GLN A 156 56.39 -27.52 -9.86
C GLN A 156 55.22 -28.33 -9.28
N ILE A 157 55.55 -29.34 -8.48
CA ILE A 157 54.59 -30.26 -7.87
C ILE A 157 54.85 -30.29 -6.36
N PHE A 158 53.82 -30.01 -5.58
CA PHE A 158 53.84 -30.01 -4.12
C PHE A 158 52.78 -30.99 -3.61
N ASN A 159 53.19 -31.92 -2.75
CA ASN A 159 52.33 -32.96 -2.19
C ASN A 159 52.15 -32.79 -0.66
N ALA A 160 51.45 -33.73 -0.03
CA ALA A 160 51.04 -33.67 1.38
C ALA A 160 52.11 -33.13 2.35
N GLY A 161 51.76 -32.08 3.08
CA GLY A 161 52.61 -31.47 4.12
C GLY A 161 53.75 -30.59 3.59
N THR A 162 53.70 -30.16 2.33
CA THR A 162 54.71 -29.27 1.73
C THR A 162 54.15 -27.87 1.49
N THR A 163 55.04 -26.86 1.39
CA THR A 163 54.67 -25.45 1.28
C THR A 163 55.47 -24.73 0.20
N LEU A 164 54.78 -23.92 -0.61
CA LEU A 164 55.39 -22.89 -1.45
C LEU A 164 55.03 -21.51 -0.90
N ASN A 165 56.03 -20.71 -0.55
CA ASN A 165 55.88 -19.31 -0.19
C ASN A 165 56.32 -18.44 -1.37
N ILE A 166 55.41 -17.64 -1.92
CA ILE A 166 55.72 -16.64 -2.94
C ILE A 166 55.79 -15.28 -2.25
N ASN A 167 57.01 -14.82 -1.98
CA ASN A 167 57.31 -13.63 -1.18
C ASN A 167 57.63 -12.39 -2.02
N ALA A 168 57.55 -12.50 -3.35
CA ALA A 168 57.77 -11.41 -4.30
C ALA A 168 56.78 -11.49 -5.47
N ALA A 169 56.53 -10.34 -6.12
CA ALA A 169 55.73 -10.26 -7.34
C ALA A 169 56.29 -11.22 -8.41
N ASP A 170 55.43 -11.94 -9.13
CA ASP A 170 55.82 -12.91 -10.16
C ASP A 170 56.92 -13.90 -9.67
N GLY A 171 56.94 -14.26 -8.38
CA GLY A 171 57.96 -15.14 -7.82
C GLY A 171 57.97 -16.53 -8.47
N VAL A 172 56.83 -16.96 -9.00
CA VAL A 172 56.74 -17.99 -10.04
C VAL A 172 56.34 -17.30 -11.33
N PHE A 173 57.08 -17.56 -12.41
CA PHE A 173 56.89 -16.94 -13.72
C PHE A 173 56.93 -17.99 -14.83
N ASN A 174 55.99 -17.90 -15.77
CA ASN A 174 55.90 -18.71 -16.98
C ASN A 174 55.96 -20.23 -16.71
N SER A 175 55.44 -20.70 -15.58
CA SER A 175 55.43 -22.12 -15.24
C SER A 175 54.57 -22.91 -16.23
N THR A 176 55.07 -24.07 -16.68
CA THR A 176 54.32 -24.98 -17.54
C THR A 176 53.35 -25.88 -16.78
N GLY A 177 53.47 -25.94 -15.45
CA GLY A 177 52.57 -26.71 -14.59
C GLY A 177 52.87 -26.47 -13.12
N LEU A 178 51.87 -26.02 -12.37
CA LEU A 178 51.95 -25.77 -10.93
C LEU A 178 50.84 -26.58 -10.25
N THR A 179 51.20 -27.60 -9.47
CA THR A 179 50.25 -28.55 -8.86
C THR A 179 50.48 -28.68 -7.36
N PHE A 180 49.40 -28.59 -6.60
CA PHE A 180 49.33 -28.82 -5.16
C PHE A 180 48.35 -29.96 -4.86
N THR A 181 48.74 -30.89 -4.00
CA THR A 181 47.89 -31.98 -3.50
C THR A 181 48.15 -32.16 -2.01
N ASP A 182 47.16 -31.84 -1.17
CA ASP A 182 47.28 -31.77 0.30
C ASP A 182 48.43 -30.84 0.78
N ALA A 183 48.71 -29.77 0.02
CA ALA A 183 49.85 -28.89 0.21
C ALA A 183 49.41 -27.43 0.45
N THR A 184 50.35 -26.58 0.88
CA THR A 184 50.08 -25.16 1.17
C THR A 184 50.75 -24.24 0.14
N LEU A 185 50.00 -23.27 -0.37
CA LEU A 185 50.49 -22.16 -1.19
C LEU A 185 50.25 -20.85 -0.44
N ASN A 186 51.30 -20.08 -0.18
CA ASN A 186 51.19 -18.75 0.45
C ASN A 186 51.57 -17.66 -0.56
N LEU A 187 50.64 -16.73 -0.79
CA LEU A 187 50.82 -15.55 -1.65
C LEU A 187 51.06 -14.33 -0.75
N ASN A 188 52.34 -14.01 -0.53
CA ASN A 188 52.78 -13.04 0.47
C ASN A 188 53.21 -11.68 -0.12
N ALA A 189 53.06 -11.48 -1.43
CA ALA A 189 53.37 -10.22 -2.12
C ALA A 189 52.27 -9.85 -3.12
N SER A 190 52.16 -8.56 -3.47
CA SER A 190 51.34 -8.13 -4.62
C SER A 190 51.82 -8.84 -5.88
N ASP A 191 50.89 -9.26 -6.74
CA ASP A 191 51.18 -10.00 -7.97
C ASP A 191 51.93 -11.32 -7.74
N ALA A 192 51.87 -11.89 -6.53
CA ALA A 192 52.45 -13.21 -6.25
C ALA A 192 51.85 -14.30 -7.17
N PHE A 193 50.56 -14.18 -7.49
CA PHE A 193 49.93 -14.93 -8.56
C PHE A 193 49.28 -13.97 -9.58
N SER A 194 49.89 -13.87 -10.76
CA SER A 194 49.49 -12.94 -11.82
C SER A 194 49.22 -13.68 -13.13
N LYS A 195 48.85 -12.94 -14.18
CA LYS A 195 48.75 -13.48 -15.55
C LYS A 195 50.05 -14.07 -16.08
N ASN A 196 51.19 -13.68 -15.49
CA ASN A 196 52.52 -14.13 -15.89
C ASN A 196 52.95 -15.41 -15.16
N THR A 197 52.24 -15.84 -14.12
CA THR A 197 52.68 -16.96 -13.27
C THR A 197 52.71 -18.28 -14.04
N MET A 198 51.68 -18.53 -14.83
CA MET A 198 51.58 -19.70 -15.71
C MET A 198 51.92 -19.32 -17.14
N SER A 199 52.47 -20.26 -17.90
CA SER A 199 52.65 -20.09 -19.33
C SER A 199 51.30 -19.99 -20.05
N SER A 200 51.29 -19.32 -21.20
CA SER A 200 50.06 -19.01 -21.93
C SER A 200 49.18 -20.25 -22.14
N GLY A 201 47.92 -20.16 -21.72
CA GLY A 201 46.94 -21.25 -21.81
C GLY A 201 47.08 -22.36 -20.74
N LYS A 202 47.97 -22.21 -19.76
CA LYS A 202 48.10 -23.12 -18.62
C LYS A 202 47.42 -22.57 -17.36
N VAL A 203 47.07 -23.48 -16.46
CA VAL A 203 46.35 -23.18 -15.22
C VAL A 203 47.06 -23.89 -14.06
N GLY A 204 47.04 -23.28 -12.87
CA GLY A 204 47.50 -23.96 -11.66
C GLY A 204 46.41 -24.89 -11.12
N SER A 205 46.80 -25.98 -10.48
CA SER A 205 45.90 -27.00 -9.94
C SER A 205 46.12 -27.18 -8.44
N VAL A 206 45.07 -27.07 -7.66
CA VAL A 206 45.05 -27.25 -6.20
C VAL A 206 44.03 -28.34 -5.88
N LYS A 207 44.46 -29.42 -5.21
CA LYS A 207 43.69 -30.67 -5.03
C LYS A 207 43.82 -31.23 -3.62
N GLY A 208 42.98 -32.20 -3.28
CA GLY A 208 42.92 -32.82 -1.95
C GLY A 208 42.44 -31.82 -0.90
N THR A 209 43.18 -31.74 0.20
CA THR A 209 42.97 -30.84 1.35
C THR A 209 43.96 -29.68 1.34
N SER A 210 44.35 -29.22 0.15
CA SER A 210 45.33 -28.15 0.00
C SER A 210 44.79 -26.80 0.52
N THR A 211 45.68 -25.91 0.94
CA THR A 211 45.35 -24.56 1.39
C THR A 211 46.07 -23.51 0.55
N VAL A 212 45.34 -22.51 0.07
CA VAL A 212 45.92 -21.30 -0.55
C VAL A 212 45.67 -20.11 0.37
N ASN A 213 46.71 -19.52 0.93
CA ASN A 213 46.60 -18.32 1.74
C ASN A 213 47.01 -17.10 0.93
N ILE A 214 46.09 -16.15 0.77
CA ILE A 214 46.31 -14.86 0.13
C ILE A 214 46.51 -13.83 1.23
N ASN A 215 47.76 -13.45 1.46
CA ASN A 215 48.15 -12.66 2.63
C ASN A 215 48.49 -11.20 2.28
N ALA A 216 48.75 -10.92 1.00
CA ALA A 216 49.09 -9.59 0.51
C ALA A 216 47.99 -8.99 -0.38
N THR A 217 47.91 -7.67 -0.38
CA THR A 217 46.98 -6.92 -1.22
C THR A 217 47.38 -7.14 -2.69
N GLY A 218 46.41 -7.50 -3.53
CA GLY A 218 46.67 -7.90 -4.91
C GLY A 218 47.48 -9.19 -5.00
N GLY A 219 47.50 -10.02 -3.96
CA GLY A 219 48.24 -11.28 -3.94
C GLY A 219 47.87 -12.20 -5.09
N MET A 220 46.60 -12.14 -5.52
CA MET A 220 46.18 -12.66 -6.82
C MET A 220 45.61 -11.53 -7.68
N SER A 221 46.29 -11.22 -8.78
CA SER A 221 45.93 -10.15 -9.73
C SER A 221 45.62 -10.66 -11.13
N GLY A 222 45.84 -11.95 -11.40
CA GLY A 222 45.65 -12.55 -12.72
C GLY A 222 45.81 -14.07 -12.73
N GLY A 223 45.88 -14.64 -13.93
CA GLY A 223 46.05 -16.09 -14.12
C GLY A 223 44.82 -16.91 -13.74
N GLN A 224 44.97 -18.23 -13.68
CA GLN A 224 43.90 -19.13 -13.25
C GLN A 224 44.40 -20.22 -12.29
N LEU A 225 43.66 -20.41 -11.19
CA LEU A 225 43.82 -21.53 -10.25
C LEU A 225 42.54 -22.34 -10.20
N ASN A 226 42.67 -23.66 -10.38
CA ASN A 226 41.58 -24.61 -10.20
C ASN A 226 41.69 -25.25 -8.80
N ILE A 227 40.75 -24.92 -7.93
CA ILE A 227 40.61 -25.39 -6.56
C ILE A 227 39.62 -26.56 -6.56
N GLN A 228 40.07 -27.75 -6.15
CA GLN A 228 39.33 -29.00 -6.27
C GLN A 228 39.22 -29.71 -4.91
N ASP A 229 38.41 -30.76 -4.87
CA ASP A 229 38.22 -31.63 -3.70
C ASP A 229 37.82 -30.83 -2.46
N SER A 230 38.50 -30.98 -1.33
CA SER A 230 38.22 -30.26 -0.07
C SER A 230 39.24 -29.15 0.20
N SER A 231 39.78 -28.55 -0.86
CA SER A 231 40.81 -27.50 -0.73
C SER A 231 40.20 -26.16 -0.32
N GLU A 232 40.98 -25.36 0.40
CA GLU A 232 40.55 -24.07 0.95
C GLU A 232 41.38 -22.91 0.38
N VAL A 233 40.74 -21.78 0.14
CA VAL A 233 41.38 -20.50 -0.16
C VAL A 233 41.02 -19.52 0.96
N ASN A 234 42.02 -18.96 1.64
CA ASN A 234 41.84 -18.01 2.73
C ASN A 234 42.39 -16.64 2.32
N VAL A 235 41.57 -15.60 2.35
CA VAL A 235 41.97 -14.21 2.10
C VAL A 235 42.01 -13.47 3.42
N THR A 236 43.22 -13.25 3.96
CA THR A 236 43.46 -12.87 5.37
C THR A 236 43.75 -11.37 5.53
N GLY A 237 44.16 -10.89 6.72
CA GLY A 237 44.11 -9.48 7.16
C GLY A 237 44.68 -8.36 6.26
N ASN A 238 45.46 -8.67 5.20
CA ASN A 238 45.86 -7.72 4.14
C ASN A 238 45.66 -8.28 2.71
N GLY A 239 45.14 -9.49 2.57
CA GLY A 239 44.95 -10.20 1.32
C GLY A 239 43.89 -9.59 0.42
N SER A 240 44.10 -9.61 -0.90
CA SER A 240 42.99 -9.38 -1.84
C SER A 240 43.18 -10.07 -3.19
N VAL A 241 42.04 -10.43 -3.80
CA VAL A 241 41.94 -10.91 -5.17
C VAL A 241 41.40 -9.77 -6.04
N THR A 242 42.27 -9.24 -6.90
CA THR A 242 41.97 -8.10 -7.76
C THR A 242 41.80 -8.49 -9.23
N GLY A 243 42.17 -9.72 -9.61
CA GLY A 243 42.02 -10.24 -10.96
C GLY A 243 42.31 -11.74 -11.07
N GLY A 244 42.13 -12.27 -12.27
CA GLY A 244 42.32 -13.69 -12.58
C GLY A 244 41.04 -14.51 -12.41
N THR A 245 41.19 -15.84 -12.45
CA THR A 245 40.08 -16.78 -12.29
C THR A 245 40.40 -17.79 -11.19
N LEU A 246 39.55 -17.85 -10.18
CA LEU A 246 39.48 -18.95 -9.23
C LEU A 246 38.32 -19.85 -9.62
N LEU A 247 38.58 -21.11 -9.94
CA LEU A 247 37.55 -22.10 -10.26
C LEU A 247 37.49 -23.15 -9.16
N PHE A 248 36.37 -23.20 -8.44
CA PHE A 248 36.11 -24.12 -7.35
C PHE A 248 35.24 -25.29 -7.82
N THR A 249 35.64 -26.52 -7.47
CA THR A 249 34.87 -27.76 -7.66
C THR A 249 34.98 -28.67 -6.43
N GLY A 250 34.12 -29.70 -6.34
CA GLY A 250 34.13 -30.63 -5.21
C GLY A 250 33.45 -30.00 -3.99
N SER A 251 34.13 -30.05 -2.85
CA SER A 251 33.69 -29.42 -1.59
C SER A 251 34.63 -28.28 -1.17
N SER A 252 35.27 -27.65 -2.14
CA SER A 252 36.25 -26.58 -1.89
C SER A 252 35.59 -25.30 -1.39
N VAL A 253 36.36 -24.54 -0.62
CA VAL A 253 35.88 -23.36 0.12
C VAL A 253 36.73 -22.13 -0.15
N LEU A 254 36.09 -20.97 -0.29
CA LEU A 254 36.73 -19.65 -0.22
C LEU A 254 36.30 -18.92 1.05
N ASN A 255 37.24 -18.56 1.91
CA ASN A 255 37.02 -17.72 3.09
C ASN A 255 37.53 -16.30 2.83
N ALA A 256 36.61 -15.34 2.81
CA ALA A 256 36.88 -13.92 2.65
C ALA A 256 36.85 -13.25 4.04
N ASP A 257 37.99 -13.26 4.73
CA ASP A 257 38.13 -12.90 6.15
C ASP A 257 38.65 -11.48 6.39
N THR A 258 38.79 -10.69 5.33
CA THR A 258 39.23 -9.29 5.41
C THR A 258 38.37 -8.37 4.53
N ALA A 259 38.37 -7.08 4.84
CA ALA A 259 37.76 -6.05 3.99
C ALA A 259 38.45 -6.03 2.62
N ASN A 260 37.68 -5.85 1.54
CA ASN A 260 38.19 -5.88 0.16
C ASN A 260 38.91 -7.18 -0.21
N ALA A 261 38.58 -8.30 0.44
CA ALA A 261 39.09 -9.62 0.09
C ALA A 261 38.93 -9.89 -1.42
N ILE A 262 37.80 -9.47 -2.01
CA ILE A 262 37.59 -9.42 -3.46
C ILE A 262 37.24 -7.98 -3.88
N ALA A 263 38.13 -7.33 -4.63
CA ALA A 263 38.03 -5.89 -4.94
C ALA A 263 38.28 -5.52 -6.42
N GLY A 264 38.38 -6.51 -7.32
CA GLY A 264 38.65 -6.27 -8.74
C GLY A 264 37.46 -5.76 -9.55
N GLU A 265 37.70 -5.45 -10.83
CA GLU A 265 36.69 -4.98 -11.78
C GLU A 265 35.61 -6.04 -12.09
N THR A 266 34.39 -5.58 -12.41
CA THR A 266 33.26 -6.44 -12.84
C THR A 266 33.27 -6.74 -14.35
N ASN A 267 34.33 -6.34 -15.06
CA ASN A 267 34.50 -6.49 -16.50
C ASN A 267 34.98 -7.89 -16.94
N ASN A 268 34.68 -8.93 -16.16
CA ASN A 268 35.10 -10.32 -16.38
C ASN A 268 36.61 -10.60 -16.27
N THR A 269 37.41 -9.68 -15.75
CA THR A 269 38.84 -9.91 -15.48
C THR A 269 39.13 -10.51 -14.10
N ASN A 270 38.22 -10.34 -13.14
CA ASN A 270 38.26 -10.94 -11.81
C ASN A 270 37.07 -11.89 -11.63
N LYS A 271 37.30 -13.20 -11.66
CA LYS A 271 36.25 -14.23 -11.63
C LYS A 271 36.47 -15.23 -10.50
N GLN A 272 35.42 -15.48 -9.74
CA GLN A 272 35.32 -16.63 -8.84
C GLN A 272 34.15 -17.50 -9.30
N ILE A 273 34.42 -18.73 -9.69
CA ILE A 273 33.43 -19.64 -10.25
C ILE A 273 33.31 -20.85 -9.33
N PHE A 274 32.11 -21.04 -8.78
CA PHE A 274 31.75 -22.07 -7.83
C PHE A 274 30.84 -23.09 -8.51
N GLN A 275 31.27 -24.35 -8.53
CA GLN A 275 30.49 -25.49 -9.05
C GLN A 275 29.80 -26.25 -7.90
N SER A 276 29.05 -27.29 -8.26
CA SER A 276 28.26 -28.07 -7.31
C SER A 276 29.07 -28.52 -6.09
N GLY A 277 28.54 -28.28 -4.90
CA GLY A 277 29.12 -28.67 -3.61
C GLY A 277 30.10 -27.67 -2.98
N THR A 278 30.45 -26.60 -3.68
CA THR A 278 31.43 -25.61 -3.21
C THR A 278 30.79 -24.49 -2.39
N THR A 279 31.60 -23.82 -1.56
CA THR A 279 31.12 -22.79 -0.63
C THR A 279 32.00 -21.54 -0.68
N MET A 280 31.39 -20.37 -0.55
CA MET A 280 32.07 -19.12 -0.24
C MET A 280 31.53 -18.57 1.10
N ASN A 281 32.43 -18.23 2.01
CA ASN A 281 32.12 -17.59 3.28
C ASN A 281 32.64 -16.15 3.27
N VAL A 282 31.75 -15.19 3.55
CA VAL A 282 32.05 -13.77 3.65
C VAL A 282 32.00 -13.40 5.13
N ASN A 283 33.17 -13.34 5.76
CA ASN A 283 33.32 -13.25 7.22
C ASN A 283 33.77 -11.87 7.71
N ALA A 284 34.04 -10.93 6.79
CA ALA A 284 34.40 -9.55 7.12
C ALA A 284 33.51 -8.53 6.41
N ALA A 285 33.35 -7.36 7.04
CA ALA A 285 32.64 -6.23 6.45
C ALA A 285 33.33 -5.76 5.16
N THR A 286 32.56 -5.47 4.11
CA THR A 286 33.02 -5.03 2.79
C THR A 286 34.01 -6.00 2.12
N ALA A 287 33.99 -7.28 2.52
CA ALA A 287 34.87 -8.30 1.95
C ALA A 287 34.61 -8.51 0.45
N LEU A 288 33.35 -8.37 0.01
CA LEU A 288 32.96 -8.31 -1.39
C LEU A 288 32.68 -6.87 -1.83
N SER A 289 33.70 -6.20 -2.38
CA SER A 289 33.58 -4.87 -2.96
C SER A 289 33.62 -4.85 -4.48
N GLY A 290 34.02 -5.96 -5.13
CA GLY A 290 34.10 -6.08 -6.58
C GLY A 290 34.11 -7.53 -7.11
N GLY A 291 34.55 -7.68 -8.35
CA GLY A 291 34.67 -8.96 -9.06
C GLY A 291 33.33 -9.59 -9.48
N ASN A 292 33.44 -10.69 -10.22
CA ASN A 292 32.31 -11.50 -10.69
C ASN A 292 32.33 -12.86 -10.00
N GLN A 293 31.37 -13.12 -9.12
CA GLN A 293 31.20 -14.40 -8.43
C GLN A 293 30.04 -15.17 -9.06
N THR A 294 30.27 -16.38 -9.54
CA THR A 294 29.25 -17.22 -10.18
C THR A 294 29.10 -18.53 -9.44
N PHE A 295 27.89 -18.87 -9.02
CA PHE A 295 27.55 -20.05 -8.23
C PHE A 295 26.60 -20.96 -9.04
N ASN A 296 26.99 -22.23 -9.22
CA ASN A 296 26.21 -23.25 -9.92
C ASN A 296 26.03 -24.46 -8.99
N ASP A 297 24.86 -24.60 -8.35
CA ASP A 297 24.60 -25.55 -7.25
C ASP A 297 25.58 -25.39 -6.08
N ALA A 298 25.92 -24.14 -5.74
CA ALA A 298 26.90 -23.78 -4.72
C ALA A 298 26.30 -22.87 -3.64
N THR A 299 27.03 -22.69 -2.53
CA THR A 299 26.57 -21.90 -1.38
C THR A 299 27.40 -20.63 -1.21
N LEU A 300 26.72 -19.50 -0.98
CA LEU A 300 27.30 -18.24 -0.53
C LEU A 300 26.76 -17.90 0.85
N ASN A 301 27.62 -17.87 1.86
CA ASN A 301 27.28 -17.47 3.22
C ASN A 301 27.83 -16.07 3.51
N VAL A 302 26.98 -15.14 3.92
CA VAL A 302 27.37 -13.81 4.37
C VAL A 302 27.16 -13.70 5.87
N ASN A 303 28.25 -13.86 6.60
CA ASN A 303 28.28 -13.96 8.06
C ASN A 303 28.62 -12.63 8.72
N ALA A 304 29.03 -11.62 7.95
CA ALA A 304 29.40 -10.30 8.45
C ALA A 304 28.44 -9.21 7.96
N SER A 305 28.17 -8.25 8.84
CA SER A 305 27.46 -7.03 8.47
C SER A 305 28.20 -6.28 7.38
N GLN A 306 27.45 -5.76 6.41
CA GLN A 306 27.98 -5.09 5.23
C GLN A 306 28.95 -5.96 4.41
N GLY A 307 28.86 -7.28 4.50
CA GLY A 307 29.77 -8.21 3.81
C GLY A 307 29.81 -8.00 2.30
N ILE A 308 28.67 -7.64 1.69
CA ILE A 308 28.55 -7.30 0.27
C ILE A 308 28.31 -5.80 0.11
N SER A 309 29.30 -5.10 -0.43
CA SER A 309 29.21 -3.69 -0.78
C SER A 309 29.27 -3.44 -2.29
N GLY A 310 29.70 -4.42 -3.08
CA GLY A 310 29.85 -4.31 -4.53
C GLY A 310 30.01 -5.65 -5.24
N GLY A 311 30.46 -5.59 -6.49
CA GLY A 311 30.63 -6.76 -7.36
C GLY A 311 29.34 -7.23 -8.04
N TYR A 312 29.46 -8.33 -8.79
CA TYR A 312 28.34 -9.00 -9.44
C TYR A 312 28.30 -10.48 -9.04
N GLN A 313 27.29 -10.84 -8.26
CA GLN A 313 27.04 -12.21 -7.81
C GLN A 313 25.92 -12.84 -8.63
N ILE A 314 26.19 -14.00 -9.24
CA ILE A 314 25.21 -14.77 -10.02
C ILE A 314 25.02 -16.12 -9.33
N LEU A 315 23.82 -16.39 -8.83
CA LEU A 315 23.42 -17.67 -8.26
C LEU A 315 22.44 -18.35 -9.22
N ALA A 316 22.85 -19.51 -9.74
CA ALA A 316 22.09 -20.30 -10.70
C ALA A 316 21.83 -21.71 -10.19
N LYS A 317 20.95 -22.44 -10.89
CA LYS A 317 20.50 -23.78 -10.54
C LYS A 317 19.91 -23.82 -9.12
N SER A 318 20.39 -24.68 -8.23
CA SER A 318 19.90 -24.80 -6.84
C SER A 318 20.85 -24.11 -5.85
N SER A 319 21.58 -23.07 -6.28
CA SER A 319 22.50 -22.35 -5.40
C SER A 319 21.77 -21.63 -4.27
N VAL A 320 22.44 -21.47 -3.13
CA VAL A 320 21.87 -20.87 -1.92
C VAL A 320 22.71 -19.68 -1.47
N LEU A 321 22.06 -18.55 -1.22
CA LEU A 321 22.61 -17.39 -0.51
C LEU A 321 22.02 -17.35 0.90
N ASN A 322 22.86 -17.42 1.93
CA ASN A 322 22.44 -17.25 3.32
C ASN A 322 23.05 -15.96 3.87
N THR A 323 22.25 -15.12 4.51
CA THR A 323 22.73 -13.93 5.23
C THR A 323 22.24 -13.96 6.67
N GLU A 324 23.11 -14.39 7.59
CA GLU A 324 22.82 -14.41 9.03
C GLU A 324 23.05 -13.05 9.69
N ALA A 325 23.90 -12.21 9.09
CA ALA A 325 24.26 -10.92 9.64
C ALA A 325 23.26 -9.81 9.29
N ASP A 326 23.08 -8.89 10.23
CA ASP A 326 22.34 -7.66 10.00
C ASP A 326 23.04 -6.80 8.94
N GLN A 327 22.26 -6.14 8.08
CA GLN A 327 22.78 -5.28 7.01
C GLN A 327 23.83 -5.95 6.12
N ALA A 328 23.69 -7.26 5.86
CA ALA A 328 24.65 -8.04 5.09
C ALA A 328 24.96 -7.45 3.69
N ILE A 329 23.98 -6.80 3.06
CA ILE A 329 24.08 -6.27 1.69
C ILE A 329 23.78 -4.77 1.70
N ILE A 330 24.78 -3.98 1.34
CA ILE A 330 24.68 -2.51 1.21
C ILE A 330 24.83 -2.02 -0.25
N GLY A 331 25.20 -2.91 -1.18
CA GLY A 331 25.45 -2.55 -2.57
C GLY A 331 25.65 -3.76 -3.49
N GLY A 332 26.16 -3.51 -4.69
CA GLY A 332 26.41 -4.55 -5.70
C GLY A 332 25.18 -4.96 -6.51
N GLN A 333 25.41 -5.93 -7.40
CA GLN A 333 24.38 -6.59 -8.19
C GLN A 333 24.31 -8.07 -7.82
N ILE A 334 23.11 -8.56 -7.50
CA ILE A 334 22.89 -9.98 -7.23
C ILE A 334 21.83 -10.48 -8.20
N LYS A 335 22.13 -11.56 -8.91
CA LYS A 335 21.19 -12.23 -9.81
C LYS A 335 20.95 -13.65 -9.32
N LEU A 336 19.70 -13.98 -9.04
CA LEU A 336 19.23 -15.33 -8.74
C LEU A 336 18.38 -15.80 -9.92
N GLN A 337 18.63 -17.03 -10.38
CA GLN A 337 17.95 -17.66 -11.51
C GLN A 337 17.77 -19.16 -11.29
N ASP A 338 17.03 -19.82 -12.18
CA ASP A 338 16.61 -21.22 -12.06
C ASP A 338 15.83 -21.49 -10.76
N ASN A 339 16.40 -22.19 -9.77
CA ASN A 339 15.76 -22.51 -8.48
C ASN A 339 16.59 -21.96 -7.30
N ALA A 340 17.39 -20.91 -7.52
CA ALA A 340 18.27 -20.38 -6.50
C ALA A 340 17.47 -19.76 -5.34
N VAL A 341 17.97 -19.95 -4.11
CA VAL A 341 17.30 -19.50 -2.89
C VAL A 341 18.15 -18.49 -2.15
N PHE A 342 17.54 -17.40 -1.71
CA PHE A 342 18.12 -16.44 -0.79
C PHE A 342 17.38 -16.49 0.55
N ASN A 343 18.05 -16.96 1.59
CA ASN A 343 17.59 -16.89 2.98
C ASN A 343 18.15 -15.62 3.66
N ALA A 344 17.29 -14.61 3.80
CA ALA A 344 17.63 -13.35 4.46
C ALA A 344 17.24 -13.39 5.94
N ASN A 345 18.14 -13.86 6.80
CA ASN A 345 17.86 -14.12 8.22
C ASN A 345 18.20 -12.92 9.13
N GLY A 346 19.16 -12.08 8.75
CA GLY A 346 19.55 -10.89 9.50
C GLY A 346 18.56 -9.72 9.39
N LYS A 347 18.60 -8.80 10.36
CA LYS A 347 17.81 -7.56 10.34
C LYS A 347 18.32 -6.60 9.28
N SER A 348 17.40 -5.96 8.57
CA SER A 348 17.72 -5.02 7.49
C SER A 348 18.73 -5.59 6.50
N THR A 349 18.62 -6.88 6.18
CA THR A 349 19.59 -7.64 5.37
C THR A 349 20.00 -6.87 4.11
N ILE A 350 19.03 -6.27 3.41
CA ILE A 350 19.24 -5.51 2.18
C ILE A 350 18.93 -4.03 2.43
N THR A 351 19.97 -3.20 2.39
CA THR A 351 19.87 -1.74 2.50
C THR A 351 20.20 -1.02 1.19
N GLY A 352 20.72 -1.73 0.18
CA GLY A 352 21.13 -1.16 -1.10
C GLY A 352 21.38 -2.19 -2.20
N GLY A 353 21.87 -1.71 -3.35
CA GLY A 353 22.17 -2.54 -4.52
C GLY A 353 20.96 -2.87 -5.41
N ILE A 354 21.19 -3.75 -6.37
CA ILE A 354 20.16 -4.28 -7.28
C ILE A 354 20.11 -5.79 -7.15
N GLN A 355 18.94 -6.34 -6.85
CA GLN A 355 18.72 -7.77 -6.77
C GLN A 355 17.71 -8.19 -7.85
N ASN A 356 18.06 -9.14 -8.70
CA ASN A 356 17.19 -9.69 -9.74
C ASN A 356 16.91 -11.16 -9.44
N PHE A 357 15.64 -11.50 -9.25
CA PHE A 357 15.12 -12.84 -9.03
C PHE A 357 14.37 -13.26 -10.29
N ASN A 358 14.86 -14.30 -10.96
CA ASN A 358 14.31 -14.82 -12.20
C ASN A 358 13.88 -16.29 -12.03
N ASP A 359 13.16 -16.81 -13.02
CA ASP A 359 12.71 -18.21 -13.07
C ASP A 359 11.95 -18.61 -11.78
N ASN A 360 12.31 -19.69 -11.09
CA ASN A 360 11.67 -20.12 -9.83
C ASN A 360 12.49 -19.73 -8.59
N SER A 361 13.32 -18.68 -8.68
CA SER A 361 14.13 -18.26 -7.53
C SER A 361 13.29 -17.72 -6.37
N ILE A 362 13.78 -17.87 -5.15
CA ILE A 362 13.04 -17.57 -3.92
C ILE A 362 13.86 -16.62 -3.04
N LEU A 363 13.20 -15.58 -2.52
CA LEU A 363 13.68 -14.81 -1.37
C LEU A 363 12.81 -15.12 -0.15
N ASN A 364 13.42 -15.68 0.89
CA ASN A 364 12.81 -15.83 2.21
C ASN A 364 13.25 -14.66 3.09
N ALA A 365 12.35 -13.68 3.30
CA ALA A 365 12.58 -12.54 4.16
C ALA A 365 12.27 -12.89 5.62
N ASN A 366 13.21 -13.58 6.26
CA ASN A 366 13.08 -14.12 7.62
C ASN A 366 13.51 -13.10 8.69
N GLY A 367 14.36 -12.13 8.36
CA GLY A 367 14.77 -11.06 9.25
C GLY A 367 13.79 -9.88 9.26
N GLU A 368 13.78 -9.11 10.35
CA GLU A 368 13.03 -7.85 10.39
C GLU A 368 13.58 -6.84 9.39
N ASP A 369 12.70 -6.01 8.81
CA ASP A 369 13.07 -4.91 7.91
C ASP A 369 13.92 -5.35 6.70
N THR A 370 13.79 -6.62 6.26
CA THR A 370 14.67 -7.30 5.29
C THR A 370 14.99 -6.42 4.07
N LEU A 371 13.98 -5.86 3.41
CA LEU A 371 14.14 -4.96 2.26
C LEU A 371 13.92 -3.51 2.69
N SER A 372 14.97 -2.87 3.19
CA SER A 372 14.92 -1.47 3.67
C SER A 372 15.44 -0.45 2.64
N GLY A 373 16.16 -0.92 1.60
CA GLY A 373 16.63 -0.12 0.49
C GLY A 373 16.95 -0.95 -0.76
N GLY A 374 17.57 -0.31 -1.76
CA GLY A 374 17.90 -0.96 -3.04
C GLY A 374 16.70 -1.13 -3.99
N SER A 375 16.93 -1.85 -5.08
CA SER A 375 15.93 -2.23 -6.08
C SER A 375 15.87 -3.74 -6.22
N GLN A 376 14.70 -4.32 -6.01
CA GLN A 376 14.46 -5.75 -6.12
C GLN A 376 13.49 -6.02 -7.29
N ASN A 377 13.93 -6.81 -8.26
CA ASN A 377 13.13 -7.18 -9.42
C ASN A 377 12.85 -8.68 -9.38
N PHE A 378 11.58 -9.06 -9.40
CA PHE A 378 11.09 -10.43 -9.41
C PHE A 378 10.40 -10.69 -10.75
N SER A 379 10.87 -11.68 -11.49
CA SER A 379 10.33 -12.10 -12.80
C SER A 379 10.27 -13.63 -12.90
N GLY A 380 9.67 -14.16 -13.96
CA GLY A 380 9.41 -15.59 -14.09
C GLY A 380 8.33 -16.05 -13.10
N ASN A 381 8.60 -17.11 -12.35
CA ASN A 381 7.79 -17.62 -11.25
C ASN A 381 8.45 -17.36 -9.88
N SER A 382 9.26 -16.30 -9.78
CA SER A 382 10.04 -16.03 -8.56
C SER A 382 9.15 -15.63 -7.40
N ILE A 383 9.59 -15.94 -6.18
CA ILE A 383 8.76 -15.81 -4.97
C ILE A 383 9.47 -14.95 -3.93
N LEU A 384 8.78 -13.94 -3.40
CA LEU A 384 9.11 -13.30 -2.13
C LEU A 384 8.19 -13.88 -1.04
N ASN A 385 8.78 -14.47 0.00
CA ASN A 385 8.08 -14.86 1.21
C ASN A 385 8.37 -13.84 2.32
N GLY A 386 7.36 -13.02 2.66
CA GLY A 386 7.42 -12.08 3.78
C GLY A 386 7.13 -12.79 5.09
N ASN A 387 8.17 -13.37 5.71
CA ASN A 387 8.05 -14.22 6.90
C ASN A 387 8.24 -13.45 8.22
N SER A 388 8.72 -12.20 8.14
CA SER A 388 8.94 -11.32 9.30
C SER A 388 8.51 -9.88 9.02
N LYS A 389 8.28 -9.13 10.10
CA LYS A 389 7.86 -7.73 10.05
C LYS A 389 8.82 -6.90 9.21
N GLY A 390 8.29 -6.05 8.34
CA GLY A 390 9.08 -5.18 7.47
C GLY A 390 9.81 -5.95 6.37
N ALA A 391 9.27 -7.08 5.89
CA ALA A 391 9.79 -7.74 4.70
C ALA A 391 10.00 -6.73 3.55
N ILE A 392 9.07 -5.80 3.37
CA ILE A 392 9.25 -4.55 2.63
C ILE A 392 9.14 -3.37 3.59
N SER A 393 10.19 -2.54 3.65
CA SER A 393 10.28 -1.37 4.53
C SER A 393 11.14 -0.25 3.93
N GLY A 394 11.28 0.86 4.64
CA GLY A 394 12.20 1.94 4.28
C GLY A 394 11.97 2.52 2.89
N ASN A 395 13.05 2.69 2.12
CA ASN A 395 13.06 3.29 0.78
C ASN A 395 13.30 2.28 -0.34
N SER A 396 13.05 1.00 -0.07
CA SER A 396 13.23 -0.06 -1.06
C SER A 396 12.23 0.07 -2.21
N LYS A 397 12.56 -0.51 -3.37
CA LYS A 397 11.70 -0.53 -4.56
C LYS A 397 11.57 -1.95 -5.07
N GLN A 398 10.33 -2.40 -5.27
CA GLN A 398 10.04 -3.74 -5.76
C GLN A 398 9.25 -3.70 -7.06
N ILE A 399 9.64 -4.55 -8.01
CA ILE A 399 8.88 -4.82 -9.24
C ILE A 399 8.68 -6.32 -9.33
N PHE A 400 7.44 -6.76 -9.41
CA PHE A 400 7.03 -8.13 -9.71
C PHE A 400 6.44 -8.15 -11.13
N SER A 401 6.92 -9.05 -11.99
CA SER A 401 6.46 -9.23 -13.37
C SER A 401 6.28 -10.70 -13.70
N ASN A 402 5.72 -11.00 -14.88
CA ASN A 402 5.39 -12.36 -15.31
C ASN A 402 4.45 -13.05 -14.31
N ASN A 403 4.84 -14.18 -13.72
CA ASN A 403 4.07 -14.92 -12.70
C ASN A 403 4.69 -14.79 -11.31
N ALA A 404 5.47 -13.73 -11.03
CA ALA A 404 6.13 -13.56 -9.75
C ALA A 404 5.11 -13.41 -8.61
N ILE A 405 5.44 -13.94 -7.43
CA ILE A 405 4.54 -14.01 -6.28
C ILE A 405 5.14 -13.30 -5.07
N PHE A 406 4.33 -12.50 -4.37
CA PHE A 406 4.63 -12.04 -3.03
C PHE A 406 3.62 -12.61 -2.02
N ASN A 407 4.12 -13.33 -1.02
CA ASN A 407 3.31 -13.84 0.09
C ASN A 407 3.54 -13.00 1.36
N ALA A 408 2.56 -12.20 1.75
CA ALA A 408 2.53 -11.45 3.00
C ALA A 408 1.79 -12.28 4.07
N ASN A 409 2.55 -13.14 4.75
CA ASN A 409 2.00 -14.17 5.66
C ASN A 409 1.98 -13.76 7.14
N ILE A 410 2.52 -12.58 7.46
CA ILE A 410 2.64 -12.09 8.83
C ILE A 410 2.12 -10.65 8.93
N SER A 411 1.80 -10.22 10.15
CA SER A 411 1.37 -8.85 10.41
C SER A 411 2.52 -7.88 10.19
N GLN A 412 2.25 -6.77 9.50
CA GLN A 412 3.23 -5.75 9.11
C GLN A 412 4.34 -6.30 8.20
N ALA A 413 4.00 -7.18 7.25
CA ALA A 413 4.95 -7.64 6.23
C ALA A 413 5.39 -6.48 5.32
N VAL A 414 4.49 -5.52 5.08
CA VAL A 414 4.79 -4.25 4.41
C VAL A 414 4.53 -3.11 5.39
N THR A 415 5.57 -2.34 5.70
CA THR A 415 5.51 -1.15 6.59
C THR A 415 6.05 0.11 5.91
N GLY A 416 6.45 0.00 4.65
CA GLY A 416 7.09 1.06 3.88
C GLY A 416 7.42 0.58 2.49
N GLY A 417 8.52 1.08 1.93
CA GLY A 417 8.86 0.91 0.52
C GLY A 417 8.39 2.12 -0.29
N THR A 418 9.27 2.66 -1.11
CA THR A 418 8.96 3.83 -1.94
C THR A 418 8.00 3.46 -3.08
N SER A 419 8.09 2.24 -3.59
CA SER A 419 7.21 1.72 -4.64
C SER A 419 7.25 0.20 -4.70
N THR A 420 6.08 -0.42 -4.69
CA THR A 420 5.90 -1.86 -4.91
C THR A 420 4.91 -2.02 -6.07
N THR A 421 5.38 -2.55 -7.19
CA THR A 421 4.59 -2.67 -8.42
C THR A 421 4.48 -4.12 -8.86
N PHE A 422 3.26 -4.55 -9.20
CA PHE A 422 2.93 -5.84 -9.80
C PHE A 422 2.50 -5.62 -11.26
N LYS A 423 3.03 -6.43 -12.17
CA LYS A 423 2.79 -6.35 -13.62
C LYS A 423 2.50 -7.74 -14.18
N ASP A 424 2.03 -7.78 -15.43
CA ASP A 424 1.71 -9.02 -16.15
C ASP A 424 0.75 -9.88 -15.31
N ASP A 425 1.06 -11.14 -15.02
CA ASP A 425 0.23 -12.07 -14.24
C ASP A 425 0.73 -12.20 -12.78
N ALA A 426 1.49 -11.22 -12.27
CA ALA A 426 2.08 -11.28 -10.94
C ALA A 426 1.02 -11.25 -9.84
N VAL A 427 1.29 -11.94 -8.73
CA VAL A 427 0.30 -12.15 -7.65
C VAL A 427 0.85 -11.68 -6.31
N MET A 428 0.01 -10.98 -5.55
CA MET A 428 0.23 -10.75 -4.12
C MET A 428 -0.85 -11.48 -3.31
N ASN A 429 -0.42 -12.24 -2.31
CA ASN A 429 -1.32 -12.89 -1.36
C ASN A 429 -1.13 -12.28 0.03
N ILE A 430 -2.20 -11.78 0.64
CA ILE A 430 -2.19 -11.30 2.03
C ILE A 430 -3.03 -12.25 2.87
N SER A 431 -2.37 -12.91 3.83
CA SER A 431 -3.00 -13.94 4.67
C SER A 431 -2.90 -13.64 6.17
N ALA A 432 -2.40 -12.46 6.54
CA ALA A 432 -2.32 -11.99 7.92
C ALA A 432 -2.96 -10.60 8.11
N GLN A 433 -3.59 -10.39 9.26
CA GLN A 433 -4.17 -9.10 9.65
C GLN A 433 -3.08 -8.04 9.72
N HIS A 434 -3.35 -6.85 9.19
CA HIS A 434 -2.41 -5.76 9.01
C HIS A 434 -1.16 -6.18 8.21
N GLY A 435 -1.29 -7.13 7.27
CA GLY A 435 -0.18 -7.57 6.42
C GLY A 435 0.48 -6.41 5.67
N VAL A 436 -0.32 -5.39 5.32
CA VAL A 436 0.13 -4.11 4.79
C VAL A 436 -0.35 -2.99 5.71
N ASP A 437 0.59 -2.22 6.26
CA ASP A 437 0.33 -1.08 7.13
C ASP A 437 0.83 0.21 6.45
N GLY A 438 -0.09 0.89 5.77
CA GLY A 438 0.22 1.97 4.84
C GLY A 438 0.94 1.51 3.56
N GLY A 439 1.38 2.49 2.77
CA GLY A 439 2.03 2.26 1.47
C GLY A 439 1.06 2.24 0.29
N ASN A 440 1.59 2.51 -0.90
CA ASN A 440 0.84 2.52 -2.16
C ASN A 440 1.33 1.35 -3.02
N LEU A 441 0.49 0.33 -3.16
CA LEU A 441 0.71 -0.77 -4.08
C LEU A 441 0.14 -0.41 -5.45
N LEU A 442 0.87 -0.77 -6.50
CA LEU A 442 0.41 -0.62 -7.88
C LEU A 442 0.29 -1.99 -8.54
N PHE A 443 -0.91 -2.32 -8.98
CA PHE A 443 -1.20 -3.49 -9.82
C PHE A 443 -1.49 -3.02 -11.24
N ASP A 444 -0.79 -3.56 -12.22
CA ASP A 444 -0.91 -3.25 -13.65
C ASP A 444 -0.90 -4.55 -14.48
N GLY A 445 -1.35 -4.51 -15.73
CA GLY A 445 -1.50 -5.70 -16.56
C GLY A 445 -2.64 -6.60 -16.08
N ASN A 446 -2.40 -7.91 -15.92
CA ASN A 446 -3.35 -8.89 -15.41
C ASN A 446 -3.06 -9.27 -13.93
N SER A 447 -2.32 -8.42 -13.21
CA SER A 447 -1.82 -8.77 -11.89
C SER A 447 -2.94 -8.89 -10.87
N THR A 448 -2.76 -9.74 -9.86
CA THR A 448 -3.82 -10.09 -8.89
C THR A 448 -3.40 -9.82 -7.45
N LEU A 449 -4.28 -9.18 -6.69
CA LEU A 449 -4.20 -9.09 -5.23
C LEU A 449 -5.27 -9.99 -4.59
N ASN A 450 -4.84 -10.94 -3.78
CA ASN A 450 -5.73 -11.81 -3.00
C ASN A 450 -5.70 -11.41 -1.52
N ILE A 451 -6.85 -11.00 -0.99
CA ILE A 451 -7.05 -10.71 0.43
C ILE A 451 -7.78 -11.87 1.08
N ASN A 452 -7.09 -12.60 1.97
CA ASN A 452 -7.59 -13.85 2.54
C ASN A 452 -7.92 -13.75 4.04
N THR A 453 -7.96 -12.53 4.60
CA THR A 453 -8.16 -12.29 6.04
C THR A 453 -8.74 -10.89 6.28
N ALA A 454 -9.27 -10.65 7.47
CA ALA A 454 -9.76 -9.33 7.89
C ALA A 454 -8.59 -8.35 8.12
N ASP A 455 -8.89 -7.05 7.99
CA ASP A 455 -8.03 -5.88 8.16
C ASP A 455 -6.65 -6.06 7.52
N ALA A 456 -6.59 -6.72 6.36
CA ALA A 456 -5.34 -7.14 5.73
C ALA A 456 -4.50 -5.93 5.27
N ILE A 457 -5.17 -4.86 4.88
CA ILE A 457 -4.58 -3.57 4.52
C ILE A 457 -5.16 -2.49 5.43
N ASN A 458 -4.28 -1.76 6.11
CA ASN A 458 -4.62 -0.61 6.93
C ASN A 458 -4.10 0.67 6.29
N GLY A 459 -5.01 1.43 5.68
CA GLY A 459 -4.71 2.71 5.04
C GLY A 459 -4.12 2.63 3.63
N GLY A 460 -3.89 3.82 3.05
CA GLY A 460 -3.23 3.99 1.76
C GLY A 460 -4.18 4.03 0.55
N GLU A 461 -3.63 4.45 -0.60
CA GLU A 461 -4.30 4.36 -1.91
C GLU A 461 -3.67 3.19 -2.67
N GLN A 462 -4.46 2.13 -2.88
CA GLN A 462 -4.06 0.97 -3.67
C GLN A 462 -4.56 1.16 -5.10
N ARG A 463 -3.64 1.16 -6.06
CA ARG A 463 -3.94 1.54 -7.45
C ARG A 463 -3.93 0.30 -8.35
N PHE A 464 -5.00 0.15 -9.12
CA PHE A 464 -5.21 -0.96 -10.05
C PHE A 464 -5.39 -0.41 -11.46
N LYS A 465 -4.64 -0.95 -12.41
CA LYS A 465 -4.59 -0.58 -13.83
C LYS A 465 -4.73 -1.79 -14.73
N GLY A 466 -5.03 -1.55 -16.01
CA GLY A 466 -5.09 -2.62 -17.00
C GLY A 466 -6.25 -3.57 -16.69
N ASN A 467 -6.01 -4.87 -16.73
CA ASN A 467 -6.97 -5.91 -16.35
C ASN A 467 -6.68 -6.46 -14.93
N SER A 468 -6.02 -5.69 -14.07
CA SER A 468 -5.66 -6.16 -12.73
C SER A 468 -6.90 -6.46 -11.89
N LEU A 469 -6.74 -7.39 -10.96
CA LEU A 469 -7.81 -7.95 -10.17
C LEU A 469 -7.49 -7.85 -8.67
N ILE A 470 -8.49 -7.46 -7.87
CA ILE A 470 -8.47 -7.65 -6.42
C ILE A 470 -9.60 -8.59 -6.01
N ASN A 471 -9.27 -9.64 -5.26
CA ASN A 471 -10.22 -10.57 -4.67
C ASN A 471 -10.30 -10.32 -3.15
N LEU A 472 -11.48 -9.92 -2.67
CA LEU A 472 -11.75 -9.71 -1.25
C LEU A 472 -12.49 -10.92 -0.68
N ASN A 473 -11.75 -11.83 -0.06
CA ASN A 473 -12.25 -13.16 0.34
C ASN A 473 -12.69 -13.25 1.80
N HIS A 474 -12.72 -12.14 2.54
CA HIS A 474 -13.06 -12.12 3.96
C HIS A 474 -13.86 -10.86 4.33
N GLU A 475 -14.71 -10.96 5.35
CA GLU A 475 -15.38 -9.81 5.97
C GLU A 475 -14.33 -8.81 6.50
N ASN A 476 -14.58 -7.51 6.33
CA ASN A 476 -13.64 -6.43 6.68
C ASN A 476 -12.25 -6.65 6.10
N SER A 477 -12.13 -7.04 4.83
CA SER A 477 -10.83 -7.30 4.17
C SER A 477 -9.89 -6.10 4.23
N LEU A 478 -10.43 -4.89 4.23
CA LEU A 478 -9.69 -3.63 4.22
C LEU A 478 -10.09 -2.75 5.41
N TYR A 479 -9.20 -1.83 5.79
CA TYR A 479 -9.47 -0.82 6.82
C TYR A 479 -8.94 0.54 6.36
N ASN A 480 -9.82 1.55 6.29
CA ASN A 480 -9.51 2.92 5.88
C ASN A 480 -8.75 3.01 4.54
N THR A 481 -9.08 2.14 3.59
CA THR A 481 -8.32 1.98 2.35
C THR A 481 -9.05 2.56 1.15
N THR A 482 -8.34 3.25 0.27
CA THR A 482 -8.88 3.69 -1.02
C THR A 482 -8.43 2.75 -2.14
N LEU A 483 -9.38 2.12 -2.83
CA LEU A 483 -9.14 1.37 -4.06
C LEU A 483 -9.36 2.29 -5.26
N LYS A 484 -8.29 2.60 -5.97
CA LYS A 484 -8.34 3.41 -7.18
C LYS A 484 -8.23 2.52 -8.41
N LEU A 485 -9.30 2.47 -9.18
CA LEU A 485 -9.45 1.59 -10.33
C LEU A 485 -9.33 2.40 -11.62
N GLU A 486 -8.49 1.93 -12.54
CA GLU A 486 -8.20 2.56 -13.83
C GLU A 486 -8.23 1.51 -14.94
N GLY A 487 -8.82 1.83 -16.10
CA GLY A 487 -8.90 0.90 -17.23
C GLY A 487 -9.92 -0.20 -16.97
N ASN A 488 -9.56 -1.47 -17.21
CA ASN A 488 -10.40 -2.66 -16.98
C ASN A 488 -10.21 -3.30 -15.59
N ALA A 489 -9.66 -2.57 -14.63
CA ALA A 489 -9.39 -3.11 -13.30
C ALA A 489 -10.69 -3.63 -12.66
N SER A 490 -10.60 -4.76 -11.95
CA SER A 490 -11.76 -5.44 -11.38
C SER A 490 -11.63 -5.67 -9.88
N VAL A 491 -12.72 -5.45 -9.15
CA VAL A 491 -12.88 -5.81 -7.74
C VAL A 491 -13.89 -6.93 -7.66
N ASN A 492 -13.48 -8.08 -7.13
CA ASN A 492 -14.36 -9.21 -6.83
C ASN A 492 -14.60 -9.29 -5.33
N ILE A 493 -15.87 -9.28 -4.95
CA ILE A 493 -16.32 -9.45 -3.58
C ILE A 493 -16.69 -10.91 -3.38
N ASN A 494 -16.07 -11.59 -2.41
CA ASN A 494 -16.33 -13.01 -2.13
C ASN A 494 -16.76 -13.26 -0.67
N ALA A 495 -17.09 -12.19 0.06
CA ALA A 495 -17.63 -12.23 1.43
C ALA A 495 -18.53 -11.01 1.68
N ASP A 496 -19.54 -11.18 2.55
CA ASP A 496 -20.36 -10.06 3.02
C ASP A 496 -19.53 -9.07 3.83
N ASN A 497 -19.80 -7.79 3.66
CA ASN A 497 -19.05 -6.68 4.29
C ASN A 497 -17.53 -6.82 4.11
N ALA A 498 -17.07 -7.35 2.97
CA ALA A 498 -15.64 -7.40 2.67
C ALA A 498 -15.00 -6.01 2.60
N LEU A 499 -15.80 -5.00 2.26
CA LEU A 499 -15.50 -3.58 2.44
C LEU A 499 -16.34 -3.04 3.61
N ASN A 500 -15.85 -2.00 4.27
CA ASN A 500 -16.58 -1.30 5.32
C ASN A 500 -16.72 0.22 5.04
N TYR A 501 -17.37 0.93 5.96
CA TYR A 501 -17.69 2.36 5.83
C TYR A 501 -16.46 3.30 5.83
N THR A 502 -15.28 2.78 6.14
CA THR A 502 -14.01 3.53 6.06
C THR A 502 -13.30 3.33 4.71
N ASP A 503 -13.74 2.34 3.93
CA ASP A 503 -13.15 2.05 2.62
C ASP A 503 -13.82 2.85 1.51
N HIS A 504 -13.06 3.15 0.47
CA HIS A 504 -13.50 3.97 -0.65
C HIS A 504 -13.12 3.34 -1.98
N ILE A 505 -14.02 3.40 -2.96
CA ILE A 505 -13.72 3.05 -4.36
C ILE A 505 -13.73 4.31 -5.21
N VAL A 506 -12.69 4.46 -6.03
CA VAL A 506 -12.56 5.57 -6.99
C VAL A 506 -12.39 5.01 -8.40
N PHE A 507 -13.44 5.11 -9.21
CA PHE A 507 -13.40 4.78 -10.64
C PHE A 507 -12.78 5.94 -11.43
N SER A 508 -11.53 5.78 -11.85
CA SER A 508 -10.73 6.83 -12.48
C SER A 508 -10.61 6.63 -13.99
N LYS A 509 -11.06 7.64 -14.73
CA LYS A 509 -11.00 7.64 -16.20
C LYS A 509 -9.55 7.61 -16.68
N THR A 510 -9.28 6.71 -17.62
CA THR A 510 -7.99 6.66 -18.34
C THR A 510 -8.10 7.32 -19.71
N TYR A 511 -7.00 7.36 -20.46
CA TYR A 511 -7.03 7.81 -21.86
C TYR A 511 -7.86 6.90 -22.75
N ASP A 512 -8.02 5.63 -22.36
CA ASP A 512 -8.95 4.73 -23.03
C ASP A 512 -10.38 5.04 -22.61
N THR A 513 -11.21 5.38 -23.59
CA THR A 513 -12.62 5.74 -23.40
C THR A 513 -13.57 4.61 -23.76
N THR A 514 -13.06 3.42 -24.08
CA THR A 514 -13.87 2.25 -24.48
C THR A 514 -13.99 1.20 -23.39
N THR A 515 -13.08 1.25 -22.41
CA THR A 515 -12.99 0.35 -21.28
C THR A 515 -13.45 1.04 -19.99
N GLY A 516 -13.83 0.24 -18.99
CA GLY A 516 -14.24 0.73 -17.69
C GLY A 516 -14.03 -0.32 -16.61
N SER A 517 -13.72 0.15 -15.41
CA SER A 517 -13.41 -0.74 -14.28
C SER A 517 -14.68 -1.41 -13.74
N ILE A 518 -14.53 -2.55 -13.08
CA ILE A 518 -15.64 -3.38 -12.65
C ILE A 518 -15.63 -3.54 -11.13
N LEU A 519 -16.78 -3.34 -10.48
CA LEU A 519 -17.06 -3.84 -9.14
C LEU A 519 -18.10 -4.97 -9.27
N ASP A 520 -17.69 -6.20 -8.97
CA ASP A 520 -18.57 -7.36 -8.92
C ASP A 520 -18.89 -7.70 -7.46
N VAL A 521 -20.14 -7.45 -7.05
CA VAL A 521 -20.58 -7.77 -5.69
C VAL A 521 -20.85 -9.26 -5.49
N ASN A 522 -21.00 -10.03 -6.57
CA ASN A 522 -21.11 -11.49 -6.55
C ASN A 522 -22.08 -12.07 -5.49
N GLY A 523 -23.24 -11.44 -5.30
CA GLY A 523 -24.28 -11.87 -4.36
C GLY A 523 -24.01 -11.52 -2.90
N HIS A 524 -22.96 -10.75 -2.61
CA HIS A 524 -22.60 -10.32 -1.26
C HIS A 524 -23.05 -8.89 -0.97
N THR A 525 -23.60 -8.69 0.23
CA THR A 525 -24.03 -7.37 0.71
C THR A 525 -22.86 -6.62 1.33
N LEU A 526 -22.75 -5.32 1.04
CA LEU A 526 -21.59 -4.51 1.40
C LEU A 526 -22.00 -3.16 1.95
N THR A 527 -21.24 -2.68 2.93
CA THR A 527 -21.27 -1.28 3.37
C THR A 527 -19.96 -0.64 2.96
N ILE A 528 -20.00 0.45 2.19
CA ILE A 528 -18.79 1.17 1.76
C ILE A 528 -18.90 2.65 2.14
N GLY A 529 -17.75 3.27 2.45
CA GLY A 529 -17.70 4.69 2.82
C GLY A 529 -18.11 5.59 1.67
N SER A 530 -17.55 5.35 0.48
CA SER A 530 -18.02 5.99 -0.74
C SER A 530 -17.63 5.23 -2.00
N ILE A 531 -18.43 5.44 -3.04
CA ILE A 531 -18.06 5.14 -4.42
C ILE A 531 -18.07 6.47 -5.17
N SER A 532 -16.95 6.80 -5.78
CA SER A 532 -16.76 8.05 -6.51
C SER A 532 -15.97 7.81 -7.79
N GLY A 533 -15.83 8.83 -8.63
CA GLY A 533 -15.07 8.70 -9.86
C GLY A 533 -15.62 9.52 -11.03
N ASN A 534 -14.84 9.53 -12.10
CA ASN A 534 -15.16 10.20 -13.37
C ASN A 534 -15.15 9.23 -14.57
N ASP A 535 -14.99 7.93 -14.33
CA ASP A 535 -15.12 6.89 -15.35
C ASP A 535 -16.59 6.52 -15.56
N THR A 536 -17.17 7.03 -16.65
CA THR A 536 -18.57 6.76 -17.04
C THR A 536 -18.77 5.37 -17.63
N ASN A 537 -17.70 4.64 -17.94
CA ASN A 537 -17.78 3.27 -18.44
C ASN A 537 -17.68 2.23 -17.33
N ALA A 538 -17.39 2.66 -16.09
CA ALA A 538 -17.27 1.76 -14.96
C ALA A 538 -18.60 1.04 -14.70
N VAL A 539 -18.51 -0.24 -14.34
CA VAL A 539 -19.66 -1.13 -14.19
C VAL A 539 -19.72 -1.65 -12.76
N ILE A 540 -20.89 -1.54 -12.14
CA ILE A 540 -21.23 -2.27 -10.91
C ILE A 540 -22.15 -3.42 -11.32
N LYS A 541 -21.78 -4.65 -11.00
CA LYS A 541 -22.53 -5.84 -11.40
C LYS A 541 -22.67 -6.83 -10.26
N ASN A 542 -23.58 -7.77 -10.45
CA ASN A 542 -23.73 -8.94 -9.60
C ASN A 542 -23.72 -10.20 -10.47
N SER A 543 -22.61 -10.94 -10.45
CA SER A 543 -22.48 -12.19 -11.20
C SER A 543 -23.15 -13.39 -10.52
N SER A 544 -23.70 -13.23 -9.31
CA SER A 544 -24.39 -14.29 -8.58
C SER A 544 -25.86 -14.42 -8.99
N ALA A 545 -26.45 -15.56 -8.61
CA ALA A 545 -27.88 -15.82 -8.71
C ALA A 545 -28.69 -15.24 -7.53
N GLN A 546 -28.02 -14.67 -6.52
CA GLN A 546 -28.65 -14.01 -5.37
C GLN A 546 -28.57 -12.50 -5.50
N ASP A 547 -29.61 -11.80 -5.08
CA ASP A 547 -29.59 -10.34 -4.97
C ASP A 547 -28.63 -9.87 -3.88
N ALA A 548 -28.04 -8.69 -4.06
CA ALA A 548 -27.15 -8.06 -3.11
C ALA A 548 -27.55 -6.60 -2.86
N ILE A 549 -27.20 -6.09 -1.69
CA ILE A 549 -27.37 -4.68 -1.35
C ILE A 549 -25.99 -4.04 -1.21
N LEU A 550 -25.81 -2.90 -1.85
CA LEU A 550 -24.66 -2.03 -1.64
C LEU A 550 -25.13 -0.79 -0.88
N THR A 551 -24.59 -0.56 0.31
CA THR A 551 -24.94 0.59 1.17
C THR A 551 -23.79 1.59 1.18
N THR A 552 -24.08 2.85 0.91
CA THR A 552 -23.10 3.96 1.05
C THR A 552 -23.79 5.19 1.65
N GLY A 553 -23.24 5.69 2.75
CA GLY A 553 -23.84 6.78 3.53
C GLY A 553 -25.25 6.43 4.00
N LEU A 554 -26.25 7.16 3.52
CA LEU A 554 -27.67 6.94 3.82
C LEU A 554 -28.44 6.17 2.74
N TYR A 555 -27.76 5.69 1.70
CA TYR A 555 -28.41 5.10 0.54
C TYR A 555 -28.09 3.61 0.41
N ASP A 556 -29.14 2.83 0.15
CA ASP A 556 -29.07 1.43 -0.24
C ASP A 556 -29.31 1.31 -1.76
N TYR A 557 -28.52 0.46 -2.40
CA TYR A 557 -28.58 0.20 -3.83
C TYR A 557 -28.74 -1.30 -4.07
N GLY A 558 -29.85 -1.69 -4.69
CA GLY A 558 -30.06 -3.08 -5.09
C GLY A 558 -29.22 -3.44 -6.32
N VAL A 559 -28.33 -4.42 -6.17
CA VAL A 559 -27.59 -5.03 -7.28
C VAL A 559 -28.19 -6.41 -7.54
N PHE A 560 -29.16 -6.48 -8.45
CA PHE A 560 -29.97 -7.68 -8.64
C PHE A 560 -29.22 -8.79 -9.38
N ALA A 561 -29.62 -10.04 -9.12
CA ALA A 561 -28.99 -11.24 -9.65
C ALA A 561 -28.78 -11.19 -11.18
N GLY A 562 -27.54 -11.45 -11.62
CA GLY A 562 -27.14 -11.47 -13.02
C GLY A 562 -27.17 -10.11 -13.75
N GLN A 563 -27.38 -9.00 -13.04
CA GLN A 563 -27.47 -7.67 -13.64
C GLN A 563 -26.13 -6.92 -13.62
N SER A 564 -25.99 -5.96 -14.55
CA SER A 564 -24.86 -5.03 -14.64
C SER A 564 -25.38 -3.62 -14.85
N TYR A 565 -24.76 -2.65 -14.18
CA TYR A 565 -25.19 -1.25 -14.17
C TYR A 565 -24.01 -0.34 -14.45
N GLN A 566 -24.21 0.66 -15.31
CA GLN A 566 -23.23 1.74 -15.46
C GLN A 566 -23.19 2.57 -14.18
N TYR A 567 -22.00 2.81 -13.65
CA TYR A 567 -21.76 3.41 -12.34
C TYR A 567 -22.54 4.72 -12.12
N ASP A 568 -22.51 5.62 -13.10
CA ASP A 568 -23.17 6.92 -13.02
C ASP A 568 -24.70 6.82 -12.92
N SER A 569 -25.31 5.94 -13.73
CA SER A 569 -26.73 5.65 -13.72
C SER A 569 -27.15 4.87 -12.48
N PHE A 570 -26.26 4.01 -11.97
CA PHE A 570 -26.49 3.20 -10.78
C PHE A 570 -26.63 4.08 -9.54
N LEU A 571 -25.77 5.08 -9.38
CA LEU A 571 -25.82 6.00 -8.24
C LEU A 571 -27.10 6.84 -8.17
N GLN A 572 -27.84 7.01 -9.28
CA GLN A 572 -29.15 7.67 -9.30
C GLN A 572 -30.30 6.76 -8.80
N ARG A 573 -30.05 5.45 -8.70
CA ARG A 573 -31.07 4.46 -8.32
C ARG A 573 -31.17 4.24 -6.81
N GLY A 574 -30.28 4.82 -6.01
CA GLY A 574 -30.26 4.66 -4.56
C GLY A 574 -31.61 4.95 -3.90
N ALA A 575 -31.90 4.19 -2.86
CA ALA A 575 -33.03 4.41 -1.96
C ALA A 575 -32.48 4.81 -0.59
N MET A 576 -32.92 5.96 -0.09
CA MET A 576 -32.49 6.42 1.22
C MET A 576 -33.12 5.56 2.33
N ARG A 577 -32.37 5.31 3.40
CA ARG A 577 -32.83 4.53 4.55
C ARG A 577 -34.17 5.05 5.10
N ALA A 578 -35.04 4.13 5.52
CA ALA A 578 -36.41 4.45 5.92
C ALA A 578 -36.49 5.40 7.14
N ASP A 579 -35.64 5.21 8.14
CA ASP A 579 -35.52 6.06 9.33
C ASP A 579 -35.11 7.50 9.02
N ALA A 580 -34.22 7.70 8.02
CA ALA A 580 -33.84 9.02 7.52
C ALA A 580 -35.01 9.72 6.81
N VAL A 581 -35.69 9.02 5.89
CA VAL A 581 -36.84 9.56 5.14
C VAL A 581 -38.02 9.86 6.07
N VAL A 582 -38.31 8.97 7.02
CA VAL A 582 -39.36 9.18 8.02
C VAL A 582 -39.09 10.47 8.78
N SER A 583 -37.87 10.64 9.30
CA SER A 583 -37.50 11.78 10.15
C SER A 583 -37.65 13.15 9.47
N SER A 584 -37.40 13.24 8.17
CA SER A 584 -37.51 14.51 7.45
C SER A 584 -38.96 14.99 7.26
N ALA A 585 -39.94 14.11 7.40
CA ALA A 585 -41.36 14.48 7.35
C ALA A 585 -41.92 15.04 8.67
N LEU A 586 -41.26 14.79 9.82
CA LEU A 586 -41.81 15.10 11.14
C LEU A 586 -42.07 16.59 11.35
N GLY A 587 -41.20 17.45 10.81
CA GLY A 587 -41.30 18.90 10.92
C GLY A 587 -42.61 19.44 10.33
N ASP A 588 -42.92 19.07 9.09
CA ASP A 588 -44.15 19.48 8.40
C ASP A 588 -45.40 18.88 9.06
N ILE A 589 -45.40 17.58 9.41
CA ILE A 589 -46.53 16.94 10.12
C ILE A 589 -46.86 17.72 11.41
N THR A 590 -45.84 18.10 12.17
CA THR A 590 -45.99 18.88 13.41
C THR A 590 -46.53 20.30 13.13
N ARG A 591 -46.08 20.94 12.04
CA ARG A 591 -46.57 22.26 11.64
C ARG A 591 -48.03 22.22 11.23
N GLN A 592 -48.43 21.27 10.38
CA GLN A 592 -49.81 21.10 9.92
C GLN A 592 -50.76 20.84 11.10
N ALA A 593 -50.34 20.02 12.07
CA ALA A 593 -51.09 19.82 13.31
C ALA A 593 -51.29 21.12 14.10
N GLY A 594 -50.23 21.94 14.22
CA GLY A 594 -50.32 23.27 14.86
C GLY A 594 -51.25 24.25 14.13
N LEU A 595 -51.17 24.29 12.79
CA LEU A 595 -51.98 25.16 11.93
C LEU A 595 -53.46 24.77 11.96
N ALA A 596 -53.79 23.48 12.03
CA ALA A 596 -55.17 22.99 12.10
C ALA A 596 -55.93 23.54 13.32
N LEU A 597 -55.22 23.78 14.43
CA LEU A 597 -55.74 24.37 15.66
C LEU A 597 -55.83 25.90 15.63
N ILE A 598 -55.46 26.60 14.56
CA ILE A 598 -55.73 28.04 14.50
C ILE A 598 -57.22 28.25 14.20
N PRO A 599 -57.98 28.95 15.07
CA PRO A 599 -59.36 29.33 14.75
C PRO A 599 -59.35 30.47 13.74
N GLN A 600 -60.16 30.36 12.68
CA GLN A 600 -60.44 31.50 11.80
C GLN A 600 -61.55 32.35 12.39
N PHE A 601 -61.33 33.65 12.45
CA PHE A 601 -62.30 34.52 13.10
C PHE A 601 -63.60 34.65 12.27
N ALA A 602 -63.50 34.61 10.94
CA ALA A 602 -64.66 34.60 10.04
C ALA A 602 -65.67 33.47 10.28
N ASP A 603 -65.24 32.32 10.82
CA ASP A 603 -66.13 31.19 11.06
C ASP A 603 -67.07 31.43 12.26
N ARG A 604 -66.72 32.39 13.13
CA ARG A 604 -67.57 32.81 14.24
C ARG A 604 -68.56 33.90 13.82
N LEU A 605 -68.37 34.59 12.69
CA LEU A 605 -69.18 35.75 12.31
C LEU A 605 -70.56 35.36 11.75
N VAL A 606 -71.56 36.20 12.04
CA VAL A 606 -72.91 36.10 11.45
C VAL A 606 -73.20 37.38 10.65
N PRO A 607 -73.65 37.28 9.38
CA PRO A 607 -74.10 38.43 8.60
C PRO A 607 -75.37 39.08 9.20
N GLU A 608 -75.41 40.40 9.31
CA GLU A 608 -76.58 41.20 9.73
C GLU A 608 -76.89 42.30 8.68
N PRO A 609 -78.10 42.89 8.65
CA PRO A 609 -78.52 43.86 7.63
C PRO A 609 -77.62 45.11 7.49
N SER A 610 -76.86 45.46 8.52
CA SER A 610 -75.96 46.63 8.56
C SER A 610 -74.46 46.29 8.61
N GLY A 611 -74.06 45.03 8.42
CA GLY A 611 -72.66 44.60 8.50
C GLY A 611 -72.51 43.16 9.01
N MET A 612 -71.34 42.79 9.54
CA MET A 612 -71.20 41.53 10.27
C MET A 612 -71.36 41.81 11.77
N ALA A 613 -72.25 41.10 12.45
CA ALA A 613 -72.38 41.24 13.89
C ALA A 613 -71.68 40.10 14.62
N GLN A 614 -70.96 40.48 15.68
CA GLN A 614 -70.85 39.74 16.93
C GLN A 614 -69.96 40.53 17.89
N ASN A 615 -70.53 41.27 18.84
CA ASN A 615 -69.76 42.04 19.81
C ASN A 615 -70.02 41.62 21.28
N GLY A 616 -70.91 40.66 21.54
CA GLY A 616 -71.16 40.10 22.87
C GLY A 616 -69.97 39.29 23.40
N GLN A 617 -69.87 39.17 24.73
CA GLN A 617 -68.93 38.20 25.34
C GLN A 617 -69.47 36.79 25.15
N GLY A 618 -68.57 35.82 24.97
CA GLY A 618 -69.04 34.46 24.77
C GLY A 618 -68.00 33.38 25.00
N ILE A 619 -68.50 32.15 25.11
CA ILE A 619 -67.72 30.91 25.07
C ILE A 619 -68.00 30.24 23.74
N TRP A 620 -66.97 29.66 23.13
CA TRP A 620 -67.11 28.90 21.91
C TRP A 620 -66.41 27.55 22.04
N VAL A 621 -66.99 26.55 21.37
CA VAL A 621 -66.43 25.21 21.22
C VAL A 621 -66.32 24.91 19.75
N ARG A 622 -65.17 24.39 19.31
CA ARG A 622 -64.92 23.97 17.93
C ARG A 622 -64.41 22.54 17.92
N THR A 623 -64.96 21.69 17.07
CA THR A 623 -64.37 20.40 16.74
C THR A 623 -63.96 20.37 15.28
N LEU A 624 -62.93 19.58 14.98
CA LEU A 624 -62.43 19.44 13.62
C LEU A 624 -61.98 18.00 13.35
N TYR A 625 -62.09 17.61 12.09
CA TYR A 625 -61.52 16.39 11.53
C TYR A 625 -60.95 16.74 10.16
N GLY A 626 -59.77 16.24 9.82
CA GLY A 626 -59.20 16.44 8.49
C GLY A 626 -58.33 15.30 8.04
N GLN A 627 -58.24 15.13 6.72
CA GLN A 627 -57.28 14.25 6.05
C GLN A 627 -56.32 15.12 5.24
N GLN A 628 -55.04 14.79 5.31
CA GLN A 628 -53.96 15.57 4.71
C GLN A 628 -53.00 14.64 3.97
N GLU A 629 -52.59 15.07 2.79
CA GLU A 629 -51.56 14.44 1.98
C GLU A 629 -50.58 15.53 1.57
N ASN A 630 -49.29 15.23 1.71
CA ASN A 630 -48.24 16.18 1.41
C ASN A 630 -46.98 15.49 0.92
N GLN A 631 -46.22 16.18 0.08
CA GLN A 631 -44.92 15.73 -0.39
C GLN A 631 -43.90 16.87 -0.24
N GLY A 632 -42.78 16.59 0.41
CA GLY A 632 -41.68 17.53 0.54
C GLY A 632 -40.68 17.41 -0.60
N ASP A 633 -40.06 18.54 -0.95
CA ASP A 633 -38.95 18.58 -1.91
C ASP A 633 -37.61 18.40 -1.18
N GLY A 634 -36.68 17.66 -1.79
CA GLY A 634 -35.33 17.47 -1.26
C GLY A 634 -34.79 16.09 -1.56
N ALA A 635 -33.64 15.75 -0.98
CA ALA A 635 -33.01 14.44 -1.21
C ALA A 635 -33.90 13.26 -0.78
N THR A 636 -34.74 13.45 0.24
CA THR A 636 -35.62 12.40 0.77
C THR A 636 -36.92 12.23 -0.03
N ASN A 637 -37.37 13.27 -0.74
CA ASN A 637 -38.70 13.36 -1.36
C ASN A 637 -39.83 12.76 -0.51
N ALA A 638 -39.79 13.05 0.80
CA ALA A 638 -40.64 12.40 1.78
C ALA A 638 -42.11 12.77 1.54
N ALA A 639 -42.94 11.77 1.27
CA ALA A 639 -44.38 11.91 1.13
C ALA A 639 -45.07 11.39 2.38
N TRP A 640 -46.10 12.06 2.85
CA TRP A 640 -46.89 11.58 3.98
C TRP A 640 -48.38 11.81 3.75
N ASN A 641 -49.18 10.90 4.29
CA ASN A 641 -50.63 11.06 4.38
C ASN A 641 -51.08 10.79 5.81
N GLY A 642 -52.12 11.48 6.24
CA GLY A 642 -52.54 11.42 7.63
C GLY A 642 -53.91 11.99 7.86
N HIS A 643 -54.34 11.90 9.12
CA HIS A 643 -55.56 12.53 9.57
C HIS A 643 -55.35 13.20 10.92
N VAL A 644 -56.16 14.22 11.17
CA VAL A 644 -56.16 15.00 12.40
C VAL A 644 -57.59 15.05 12.93
N LYS A 645 -57.75 15.01 14.25
CA LYS A 645 -59.04 15.24 14.91
C LYS A 645 -58.83 15.98 16.21
N GLY A 646 -59.69 16.94 16.52
CA GLY A 646 -59.48 17.75 17.70
C GLY A 646 -60.69 18.53 18.16
N ILE A 647 -60.51 19.11 19.33
CA ILE A 647 -61.48 19.95 20.01
C ILE A 647 -60.79 21.18 20.59
N GLN A 648 -61.48 22.30 20.57
CA GLN A 648 -61.06 23.57 21.13
C GLN A 648 -62.19 24.18 21.92
N ILE A 649 -61.84 24.86 23.00
CA ILE A 649 -62.75 25.67 23.80
C ILE A 649 -62.09 27.01 24.05
N GLY A 650 -62.83 28.10 23.84
CA GLY A 650 -62.34 29.45 24.08
C GLY A 650 -63.40 30.36 24.66
N ALA A 651 -62.93 31.48 25.21
CA ALA A 651 -63.76 32.47 25.87
C ALA A 651 -63.25 33.89 25.61
N ASP A 652 -64.16 34.83 25.38
CA ASP A 652 -63.89 36.26 25.31
C ASP A 652 -63.78 36.82 26.74
N LEU A 653 -62.67 37.45 27.09
CA LEU A 653 -62.35 37.88 28.46
C LEU A 653 -62.60 39.38 28.69
N TRP A 654 -62.24 40.23 27.73
CA TRP A 654 -62.25 41.69 27.93
C TRP A 654 -62.39 42.50 26.63
N PRO A 655 -63.03 43.69 26.67
CA PRO A 655 -63.92 44.18 27.72
C PRO A 655 -65.28 43.48 27.69
N ALA A 656 -65.99 43.53 28.82
CA ALA A 656 -67.30 42.93 28.97
C ALA A 656 -68.44 43.67 28.27
N ASP A 657 -68.17 44.91 27.86
CA ASP A 657 -69.10 45.75 27.12
C ASP A 657 -69.43 45.14 25.75
N GLU A 658 -70.72 44.86 25.53
CA GLU A 658 -71.27 44.33 24.27
C GLU A 658 -71.06 45.28 23.08
N ASP A 659 -70.89 46.58 23.31
CA ASP A 659 -70.70 47.56 22.23
C ASP A 659 -69.22 47.76 21.86
N SER A 660 -68.30 47.11 22.57
CA SER A 660 -66.87 47.31 22.33
C SER A 660 -66.41 46.74 20.99
N SER A 661 -65.74 47.59 20.22
CA SER A 661 -65.09 47.21 18.96
C SER A 661 -63.87 46.30 19.15
N HIS A 662 -63.37 46.13 20.38
CA HIS A 662 -62.23 45.26 20.69
C HIS A 662 -62.67 44.08 21.54
N LYS A 663 -62.09 42.90 21.33
CA LYS A 663 -62.22 41.75 22.22
C LYS A 663 -60.88 41.03 22.36
N LEU A 664 -60.50 40.75 23.59
CA LEU A 664 -59.38 39.89 23.95
C LEU A 664 -59.95 38.60 24.53
N GLY A 665 -59.51 37.44 24.02
CA GLY A 665 -59.97 36.14 24.48
C GLY A 665 -58.86 35.09 24.47
N VAL A 666 -59.15 33.96 25.10
CA VAL A 666 -58.22 32.83 25.22
C VAL A 666 -58.89 31.54 24.74
N TYR A 667 -58.09 30.56 24.35
CA TYR A 667 -58.56 29.21 24.10
C TYR A 667 -57.55 28.15 24.50
N VAL A 668 -58.05 26.94 24.73
CA VAL A 668 -57.25 25.72 24.82
C VAL A 668 -57.75 24.72 23.80
N GLY A 669 -56.84 23.91 23.26
CA GLY A 669 -57.15 22.92 22.24
C GLY A 669 -56.36 21.64 22.41
N TYR A 670 -56.98 20.54 22.03
CA TYR A 670 -56.37 19.22 21.92
C TYR A 670 -56.55 18.70 20.49
N LEU A 671 -55.50 18.14 19.92
CA LEU A 671 -55.50 17.50 18.61
C LEU A 671 -54.75 16.17 18.68
N ASP A 672 -55.37 15.11 18.20
CA ASP A 672 -54.76 13.82 17.91
C ASP A 672 -54.47 13.74 16.41
N SER A 673 -53.26 13.33 16.05
CA SER A 673 -52.76 13.32 14.67
C SER A 673 -52.01 12.03 14.36
N ASN A 674 -52.35 11.38 13.25
CA ASN A 674 -51.66 10.18 12.76
C ASN A 674 -51.23 10.40 11.31
N ALA A 675 -50.01 9.99 10.97
CA ALA A 675 -49.51 10.08 9.61
C ALA A 675 -48.64 8.88 9.25
N ASN A 676 -48.75 8.40 8.01
CA ASN A 676 -47.86 7.41 7.42
C ASN A 676 -46.91 8.11 6.46
N VAL A 677 -45.61 7.83 6.57
CA VAL A 677 -44.60 8.32 5.63
C VAL A 677 -44.31 7.25 4.61
N SER A 678 -44.24 7.67 3.35
CA SER A 678 -43.89 6.84 2.21
C SER A 678 -42.73 7.44 1.43
N GLY A 679 -41.97 6.58 0.77
CA GLY A 679 -40.84 6.97 -0.04
C GLY A 679 -40.35 5.81 -0.91
N LYS A 680 -39.24 6.06 -1.60
CA LYS A 680 -38.62 5.08 -2.51
C LYS A 680 -37.89 3.99 -1.72
N THR A 681 -38.02 2.74 -2.16
CA THR A 681 -37.21 1.60 -1.74
C THR A 681 -36.36 1.11 -2.91
N ILE A 682 -35.46 0.15 -2.68
CA ILE A 682 -34.70 -0.47 -3.78
C ILE A 682 -35.60 -1.27 -4.75
N TYR A 683 -36.81 -1.65 -4.33
CA TYR A 683 -37.75 -2.46 -5.11
C TYR A 683 -38.89 -1.67 -5.73
N THR A 684 -39.35 -0.61 -5.07
CA THR A 684 -40.54 0.16 -5.47
C THR A 684 -40.29 1.66 -5.38
N SER A 685 -40.90 2.44 -6.28
CA SER A 685 -40.81 3.90 -6.27
C SER A 685 -41.55 4.54 -5.09
N ASN A 686 -42.53 3.84 -4.51
CA ASN A 686 -43.30 4.30 -3.37
C ASN A 686 -43.69 3.11 -2.49
N ALA A 687 -43.28 3.13 -1.22
CA ALA A 687 -43.71 2.21 -0.18
C ALA A 687 -43.83 2.98 1.15
N GLN A 688 -44.72 2.51 2.04
CA GLN A 688 -44.79 3.03 3.39
C GLN A 688 -43.50 2.66 4.15
N LEU A 689 -42.80 3.66 4.67
CA LEU A 689 -41.50 3.55 5.34
C LEU A 689 -41.62 3.68 6.87
N GLY A 690 -42.70 4.28 7.36
CA GLY A 690 -42.93 4.46 8.78
C GLY A 690 -44.22 5.20 9.10
N SER A 691 -44.41 5.54 10.37
CA SER A 691 -45.61 6.25 10.83
C SER A 691 -45.35 7.13 12.06
N TYR A 692 -46.29 8.04 12.30
CA TYR A 692 -46.30 8.99 13.40
C TYR A 692 -47.63 8.96 14.14
N GLN A 693 -47.56 9.11 15.45
CA GLN A 693 -48.71 9.38 16.31
C GLN A 693 -48.35 10.58 17.19
N LEU A 694 -49.09 11.68 17.06
CA LEU A 694 -48.74 12.95 17.69
C LEU A 694 -49.97 13.59 18.36
N ASN A 695 -49.83 13.89 19.64
CA ASN A 695 -50.78 14.69 20.40
C ASN A 695 -50.29 16.14 20.49
N THR A 696 -51.17 17.09 20.15
CA THR A 696 -50.91 18.52 20.24
C THR A 696 -51.83 19.16 21.28
N TYR A 697 -51.23 19.82 22.26
CA TYR A 697 -51.92 20.63 23.25
C TYR A 697 -51.62 22.09 22.98
N ALA A 698 -52.62 22.87 22.62
CA ALA A 698 -52.47 24.29 22.29
C ALA A 698 -53.15 25.17 23.33
N THR A 699 -52.53 26.31 23.62
CA THR A 699 -53.13 27.43 24.34
C THR A 699 -52.95 28.67 23.49
N GLY A 700 -54.03 29.40 23.25
CA GLY A 700 -53.98 30.59 22.42
C GLY A 700 -54.59 31.81 23.09
N LEU A 701 -54.08 32.97 22.70
CA LEU A 701 -54.57 34.30 23.02
C LEU A 701 -54.95 34.95 21.70
N TYR A 702 -56.14 35.55 21.61
CA TYR A 702 -56.53 36.29 20.42
C TYR A 702 -57.05 37.68 20.78
N TRP A 703 -56.71 38.64 19.92
CA TRP A 703 -57.24 39.99 19.93
C TRP A 703 -57.98 40.24 18.62
N ARG A 704 -59.25 40.59 18.75
CA ARG A 704 -60.13 40.92 17.64
C ARG A 704 -60.50 42.40 17.72
N TYR A 705 -60.55 43.03 16.56
CA TYR A 705 -61.19 44.32 16.37
C TYR A 705 -62.28 44.22 15.30
N THR A 706 -63.45 44.81 15.53
CA THR A 706 -64.55 44.90 14.56
C THR A 706 -65.07 46.33 14.53
N ALA A 707 -64.96 46.97 13.37
CA ALA A 707 -65.40 48.34 13.17
C ALA A 707 -66.92 48.42 13.00
N THR A 708 -67.48 49.61 13.22
CA THR A 708 -68.90 49.90 12.96
C THR A 708 -69.31 49.66 11.51
N GLN A 709 -68.37 49.79 10.55
CA GLN A 709 -68.60 49.47 9.13
C GLN A 709 -68.52 47.96 8.82
N GLY A 710 -68.29 47.11 9.83
CA GLY A 710 -68.27 45.65 9.71
C GLY A 710 -66.93 45.03 9.32
N TRP A 711 -65.92 45.81 8.94
CA TRP A 711 -64.57 45.27 8.72
C TRP A 711 -63.94 44.83 10.03
N TYR A 712 -63.10 43.80 9.97
CA TYR A 712 -62.50 43.21 11.16
C TYR A 712 -61.03 42.91 10.96
N THR A 713 -60.32 42.82 12.09
CA THR A 713 -58.99 42.22 12.19
C THR A 713 -58.96 41.26 13.37
N ASN A 714 -58.18 40.20 13.27
CA ASN A 714 -57.94 39.24 14.33
C ASN A 714 -56.46 38.90 14.38
N THR A 715 -55.86 38.95 15.56
CA THR A 715 -54.48 38.53 15.81
C THR A 715 -54.49 37.42 16.84
N THR A 716 -53.86 36.29 16.53
CA THR A 716 -53.80 35.11 17.41
C THR A 716 -52.35 34.76 17.71
N LEU A 717 -52.00 34.59 18.98
CA LEU A 717 -50.79 33.95 19.44
C LEU A 717 -51.14 32.57 20.00
N GLN A 718 -50.62 31.50 19.41
CA GLN A 718 -50.78 30.13 19.89
C GLN A 718 -49.46 29.57 20.37
N LEU A 719 -49.46 28.97 21.55
CA LEU A 719 -48.37 28.18 22.09
C LEU A 719 -48.80 26.71 22.13
N ALA A 720 -48.01 25.81 21.56
CA ALA A 720 -48.31 24.39 21.47
C ALA A 720 -47.24 23.54 22.16
N ARG A 721 -47.66 22.42 22.74
CA ARG A 721 -46.79 21.32 23.16
C ARG A 721 -47.15 20.09 22.35
N TYR A 722 -46.11 19.41 21.86
CA TYR A 722 -46.21 18.21 21.05
C TYR A 722 -45.64 17.03 21.82
N SER A 723 -46.35 15.90 21.83
CA SER A 723 -45.89 14.64 22.43
C SER A 723 -46.43 13.46 21.65
N GLY A 724 -45.58 12.50 21.33
CA GLY A 724 -45.94 11.40 20.45
C GLY A 724 -44.86 10.35 20.30
N GLN A 725 -44.99 9.51 19.29
CA GLN A 725 -44.03 8.47 18.92
C GLN A 725 -43.83 8.44 17.40
N VAL A 726 -42.62 8.07 16.99
CA VAL A 726 -42.28 7.79 15.59
C VAL A 726 -41.86 6.34 15.43
N GLU A 727 -42.25 5.75 14.31
CA GLU A 727 -41.90 4.38 13.94
C GLU A 727 -41.32 4.36 12.53
N SER A 728 -40.25 3.58 12.32
CA SER A 728 -39.65 3.31 11.01
C SER A 728 -39.57 1.81 10.76
N ASN A 729 -39.81 1.37 9.53
CA ASN A 729 -39.72 -0.04 9.15
C ASN A 729 -38.29 -0.59 9.22
N ASN A 730 -37.29 0.30 9.29
CA ASN A 730 -35.87 -0.06 9.45
C ASN A 730 -35.40 -0.01 10.92
N SER A 731 -36.31 0.16 11.88
CA SER A 731 -35.96 0.17 13.30
C SER A 731 -37.03 -0.50 14.16
N THR A 732 -36.58 -1.33 15.09
CA THR A 732 -37.40 -1.92 16.16
C THR A 732 -37.69 -0.94 17.28
N ARG A 733 -36.79 0.02 17.52
CA ARG A 733 -36.99 1.10 18.48
C ARG A 733 -38.02 2.11 17.97
N LYS A 734 -38.92 2.50 18.87
CA LYS A 734 -39.96 3.53 18.68
C LYS A 734 -39.63 4.75 19.53
N PRO A 735 -38.96 5.78 18.98
CA PRO A 735 -38.56 6.95 19.75
C PRO A 735 -39.78 7.79 20.16
N ASP A 736 -39.76 8.27 21.41
CA ASP A 736 -40.73 9.27 21.87
C ASP A 736 -40.35 10.65 21.32
N ILE A 737 -41.33 11.35 20.74
CA ILE A 737 -41.20 12.70 20.19
C ILE A 737 -41.77 13.70 21.18
N HIS A 738 -40.98 14.74 21.48
CA HIS A 738 -41.39 15.86 22.31
C HIS A 738 -41.04 17.16 21.60
N GLY A 739 -41.87 18.19 21.76
CA GLY A 739 -41.62 19.47 21.11
C GLY A 739 -42.51 20.62 21.58
N ARG A 740 -42.20 21.81 21.09
CA ARG A 740 -42.93 23.06 21.38
C ARG A 740 -43.13 23.86 20.11
N GLY A 741 -44.30 24.47 19.99
CA GLY A 741 -44.69 25.31 18.86
C GLY A 741 -45.10 26.70 19.29
N GLN A 742 -44.84 27.68 18.44
CA GLN A 742 -45.31 29.04 18.55
C GLN A 742 -45.90 29.47 17.21
N ILE A 743 -47.08 30.06 17.22
CA ILE A 743 -47.71 30.60 16.03
C ILE A 743 -48.20 32.00 16.32
N LEU A 744 -47.88 32.94 15.45
CA LEU A 744 -48.46 34.27 15.42
C LEU A 744 -49.22 34.41 14.09
N ALA A 745 -50.54 34.60 14.16
CA ALA A 745 -51.40 34.72 13.00
C ALA A 745 -52.15 36.05 13.02
N PHE A 746 -52.33 36.65 11.85
CA PHE A 746 -53.11 37.85 11.62
C PHE A 746 -54.11 37.58 10.49
N GLU A 747 -55.34 38.03 10.66
CA GLU A 747 -56.43 37.90 9.70
C GLU A 747 -57.15 39.26 9.61
N ALA A 748 -57.53 39.69 8.40
CA ALA A 748 -58.34 40.87 8.18
C ALA A 748 -59.40 40.61 7.10
N GLY A 749 -60.58 41.19 7.25
CA GLY A 749 -61.65 41.07 6.25
C GLY A 749 -62.53 42.31 6.16
N TYR A 750 -63.04 42.59 4.96
CA TYR A 750 -63.83 43.78 4.67
C TYR A 750 -65.17 43.41 4.02
N PRO A 751 -66.30 43.44 4.74
CA PRO A 751 -67.58 43.09 4.15
C PRO A 751 -68.08 44.16 3.18
N ARG A 752 -68.52 43.72 2.00
CA ARG A 752 -69.16 44.53 0.98
C ARG A 752 -70.50 43.91 0.62
N VAL A 753 -71.58 44.57 1.03
CA VAL A 753 -72.94 44.19 0.64
C VAL A 753 -73.06 44.41 -0.87
N LEU A 754 -73.39 43.34 -1.61
CA LEU A 754 -73.56 43.40 -3.07
C LEU A 754 -75.01 43.73 -3.43
N ASN A 755 -75.96 43.13 -2.71
CA ASN A 755 -77.39 43.39 -2.77
C ASN A 755 -78.05 42.87 -1.47
N GLU A 756 -79.38 42.91 -1.38
CA GLU A 756 -80.13 42.46 -0.20
C GLU A 756 -79.85 40.99 0.18
N ALA A 757 -79.53 40.12 -0.79
CA ALA A 757 -79.33 38.69 -0.57
C ALA A 757 -77.86 38.27 -0.36
N LEU A 758 -76.88 39.06 -0.81
CA LEU A 758 -75.48 38.64 -0.91
C LEU A 758 -74.49 39.65 -0.30
N THR A 759 -73.56 39.16 0.51
CA THR A 759 -72.41 39.92 1.02
C THR A 759 -71.10 39.23 0.68
N LEU A 760 -70.18 39.97 0.05
CA LEU A 760 -68.83 39.49 -0.26
C LEU A 760 -67.83 40.06 0.74
N VAL A 761 -66.97 39.22 1.29
CA VAL A 761 -65.93 39.58 2.25
C VAL A 761 -64.58 39.17 1.70
N PRO A 762 -63.85 40.07 0.99
CA PRO A 762 -62.43 39.88 0.74
C PRO A 762 -61.66 39.77 2.05
N ARG A 763 -60.69 38.84 2.10
CA ARG A 763 -59.92 38.48 3.29
C ARG A 763 -58.45 38.30 2.95
N ILE A 764 -57.60 38.68 3.90
CA ILE A 764 -56.17 38.40 3.88
C ILE A 764 -55.77 37.81 5.23
N SER A 765 -54.82 36.88 5.21
CA SER A 765 -54.22 36.35 6.43
C SER A 765 -52.73 36.13 6.26
N VAL A 766 -52.00 36.19 7.36
CA VAL A 766 -50.58 35.85 7.44
C VAL A 766 -50.30 35.15 8.75
N SER A 767 -49.51 34.08 8.72
CA SER A 767 -49.09 33.38 9.92
C SER A 767 -47.60 33.09 9.90
N TRP A 768 -46.92 33.41 10.99
CA TRP A 768 -45.57 32.99 11.29
C TRP A 768 -45.61 31.85 12.31
N GLN A 769 -44.91 30.75 12.03
CA GLN A 769 -44.85 29.56 12.86
C GLN A 769 -43.40 29.16 13.13
N LYS A 770 -43.12 28.79 14.37
CA LYS A 770 -41.85 28.22 14.81
C LYS A 770 -42.11 26.93 15.58
N VAL A 771 -41.42 25.86 15.19
CA VAL A 771 -41.48 24.57 15.86
C VAL A 771 -40.08 24.20 16.32
N LYS A 772 -39.96 23.70 17.55
CA LYS A 772 -38.74 23.09 18.07
C LYS A 772 -39.09 21.68 18.54
N LEU A 773 -38.38 20.70 18.01
CA LEU A 773 -38.49 19.30 18.39
C LEU A 773 -37.22 18.90 19.15
N ASP A 774 -37.36 18.03 20.13
CA ASP A 774 -36.22 17.44 20.84
C ASP A 774 -35.53 16.41 19.93
N ASP A 775 -34.25 16.18 20.17
CA ASP A 775 -33.46 15.17 19.44
C ASP A 775 -33.87 13.76 19.88
N TYR A 776 -33.80 12.80 18.96
CA TYR A 776 -34.19 11.42 19.22
C TYR A 776 -33.30 10.44 18.44
N ARG A 777 -33.43 9.13 18.73
CA ARG A 777 -32.63 8.10 18.07
C ARG A 777 -33.41 6.81 17.83
N TYR A 778 -33.24 6.25 16.65
CA TYR A 778 -33.62 4.88 16.28
C TYR A 778 -32.55 3.88 16.75
N ASP A 779 -32.57 2.66 16.24
CA ASP A 779 -31.56 1.64 16.52
C ASP A 779 -30.17 2.05 16.03
N ASP A 780 -30.10 2.55 14.79
CA ASP A 780 -28.84 2.86 14.10
C ASP A 780 -28.78 4.27 13.50
N LEU A 781 -29.70 5.15 13.90
CA LEU A 781 -29.75 6.54 13.40
C LEU A 781 -30.09 7.52 14.54
N ASN A 782 -29.17 8.45 14.81
CA ASN A 782 -29.41 9.61 15.66
C ASN A 782 -29.93 10.77 14.81
N VAL A 783 -30.94 11.48 15.29
CA VAL A 783 -31.58 12.59 14.59
C VAL A 783 -31.58 13.83 15.46
N ASN A 784 -30.96 14.89 14.94
CA ASN A 784 -30.91 16.21 15.55
C ASN A 784 -31.75 17.19 14.74
N ASN A 785 -32.74 17.81 15.39
CA ASN A 785 -33.76 18.60 14.70
C ASN A 785 -33.42 20.10 14.70
N ASP A 786 -33.24 20.68 13.52
CA ASP A 786 -33.03 22.12 13.31
C ASP A 786 -34.02 22.65 12.27
N LEU A 787 -35.25 22.89 12.72
CA LEU A 787 -36.36 23.29 11.86
C LEU A 787 -36.40 24.81 11.64
N ASP A 788 -36.57 25.24 10.39
CA ASP A 788 -36.73 26.65 10.06
C ASP A 788 -38.11 27.19 10.45
N ASN A 789 -38.25 28.51 10.48
CA ASN A 789 -39.55 29.14 10.69
C ASN A 789 -40.37 29.10 9.39
N GLN A 790 -41.68 28.92 9.51
CA GLN A 790 -42.60 28.97 8.37
C GLN A 790 -43.40 30.27 8.38
N LEU A 791 -43.42 30.96 7.25
CA LEU A 791 -44.31 32.07 6.96
C LEU A 791 -45.33 31.66 5.90
N THR A 792 -46.61 31.76 6.23
CA THR A 792 -47.72 31.49 5.31
C THR A 792 -48.49 32.79 5.10
N ALA A 793 -48.75 33.14 3.85
CA ALA A 793 -49.62 34.26 3.49
C ALA A 793 -50.82 33.73 2.69
N SER A 794 -52.00 34.31 2.89
CA SER A 794 -53.19 33.91 2.16
C SER A 794 -54.07 35.10 1.81
N ALA A 795 -54.74 35.00 0.67
CA ALA A 795 -55.71 35.98 0.20
C ALA A 795 -56.91 35.25 -0.39
N GLY A 796 -58.11 35.70 -0.04
CA GLY A 796 -59.34 35.04 -0.45
C GLY A 796 -60.56 35.93 -0.39
N ALA A 797 -61.72 35.36 -0.68
CA ALA A 797 -62.99 36.04 -0.55
C ALA A 797 -64.10 35.05 -0.18
N ARG A 798 -64.92 35.44 0.80
CA ARG A 798 -66.08 34.68 1.26
C ARG A 798 -67.38 35.36 0.84
N LEU A 799 -68.27 34.64 0.19
CA LEU A 799 -69.61 35.07 -0.21
C LEU A 799 -70.65 34.47 0.75
N TYR A 800 -71.43 35.32 1.40
CA TYR A 800 -72.54 34.95 2.27
C TYR A 800 -73.89 35.14 1.58
N TRP A 801 -74.83 34.23 1.85
CA TRP A 801 -76.26 34.41 1.60
C TRP A 801 -76.95 34.90 2.88
N ASN A 802 -77.52 36.10 2.85
CA ASN A 802 -77.99 36.81 4.05
C ASN A 802 -79.49 36.62 4.33
N THR A 803 -80.29 36.30 3.32
CA THR A 803 -81.77 36.41 3.37
C THR A 803 -82.50 35.09 3.64
N MET A 804 -81.79 34.03 3.97
CA MET A 804 -82.41 32.72 4.20
C MET A 804 -82.90 32.59 5.65
N THR A 805 -84.20 32.77 5.88
CA THR A 805 -84.84 32.55 7.19
C THR A 805 -85.85 31.39 7.08
N ILE A 806 -85.65 30.33 7.87
CA ILE A 806 -86.55 29.15 7.92
C ILE A 806 -87.10 29.05 9.34
N SER A 807 -88.42 29.10 9.49
CA SER A 807 -89.10 29.01 10.80
C SER A 807 -88.60 30.03 11.84
N GLY A 808 -88.22 31.24 11.40
CA GLY A 808 -87.71 32.30 12.28
C GLY A 808 -86.22 32.18 12.64
N VAL A 809 -85.53 31.12 12.19
CA VAL A 809 -84.09 30.92 12.38
C VAL A 809 -83.34 31.44 11.15
N GLN A 810 -82.31 32.26 11.37
CA GLN A 810 -81.47 32.79 10.29
C GLN A 810 -80.40 31.76 9.90
N TRP A 811 -80.38 31.41 8.62
CA TRP A 811 -79.37 30.56 7.99
C TRP A 811 -78.49 31.42 7.10
N SER A 812 -77.18 31.31 7.26
CA SER A 812 -76.18 32.03 6.47
C SER A 812 -75.24 31.05 5.78
N PRO A 813 -75.69 30.42 4.66
CA PRO A 813 -74.79 29.65 3.81
C PRO A 813 -73.66 30.53 3.27
N PHE A 814 -72.47 29.98 3.15
CA PHE A 814 -71.33 30.67 2.58
C PHE A 814 -70.47 29.78 1.69
N LEU A 815 -69.80 30.44 0.75
CA LEU A 815 -68.76 29.88 -0.10
C LEU A 815 -67.49 30.73 0.07
N ASP A 816 -66.35 30.11 0.30
CA ASP A 816 -65.05 30.76 0.48
C ASP A 816 -64.06 30.23 -0.56
N ALA A 817 -63.24 31.11 -1.12
CA ALA A 817 -62.14 30.75 -1.99
C ALA A 817 -60.89 31.50 -1.55
N GLU A 818 -59.80 30.78 -1.34
CA GLU A 818 -58.54 31.30 -0.81
C GLU A 818 -57.35 30.75 -1.60
N LEU A 819 -56.39 31.62 -1.88
CA LEU A 819 -55.05 31.25 -2.33
C LEU A 819 -54.10 31.41 -1.15
N ASN A 820 -53.37 30.37 -0.81
CA ASN A 820 -52.34 30.41 0.21
C ASN A 820 -50.96 30.12 -0.39
N ASN A 821 -49.93 30.66 0.25
CA ASN A 821 -48.54 30.45 -0.14
C ASN A 821 -47.66 30.30 1.10
N GLN A 822 -46.95 29.18 1.19
CA GLN A 822 -45.96 28.87 2.21
C GLN A 822 -44.58 29.30 1.69
N LEU A 823 -43.96 30.32 2.32
CA LEU A 823 -42.87 31.11 1.74
C LEU A 823 -41.45 30.70 2.16
N THR A 824 -41.26 30.03 3.31
CA THR A 824 -39.92 29.94 3.98
C THR A 824 -39.58 28.61 4.68
N ALA A 825 -40.38 27.56 4.55
CA ALA A 825 -40.12 26.28 5.22
C ALA A 825 -39.03 25.46 4.51
N ARG A 826 -37.80 25.50 5.03
CA ARG A 826 -36.72 24.56 4.71
C ARG A 826 -36.15 23.92 5.97
N ASP A 827 -36.60 22.71 6.26
CA ASP A 827 -36.20 21.99 7.46
C ASP A 827 -34.84 21.34 7.31
N ARG A 828 -34.10 21.27 8.41
CA ARG A 828 -32.85 20.54 8.52
C ARG A 828 -32.94 19.49 9.62
N ASN A 829 -32.74 18.24 9.24
CA ASN A 829 -32.50 17.14 10.19
C ASN A 829 -31.06 16.69 10.01
N ASN A 830 -30.21 16.95 11.00
CA ASN A 830 -28.85 16.42 10.99
C ASN A 830 -28.92 14.99 11.50
N VAL A 831 -28.38 14.05 10.73
CA VAL A 831 -28.45 12.63 11.08
C VAL A 831 -27.05 12.06 11.23
N THR A 832 -26.91 11.09 12.14
CA THR A 832 -25.68 10.33 12.32
C THR A 832 -25.99 8.84 12.41
N VAL A 833 -25.42 8.05 11.52
CA VAL A 833 -25.55 6.58 11.53
C VAL A 833 -24.66 6.02 12.65
N GLY A 834 -25.21 5.18 13.52
CA GLY A 834 -24.51 4.68 14.71
C GLY A 834 -23.37 3.71 14.38
N SER A 835 -23.62 2.80 13.45
CA SER A 835 -22.73 1.72 13.02
C SER A 835 -21.52 2.21 12.23
N THR A 836 -21.66 3.32 11.50
CA THR A 836 -20.62 3.87 10.60
C THR A 836 -20.11 5.25 11.01
N GLY A 837 -20.80 5.94 11.92
CA GLY A 837 -20.50 7.34 12.23
C GLY A 837 -20.76 8.32 11.08
N TYR A 838 -21.34 7.88 9.96
CA TYR A 838 -21.66 8.73 8.81
C TYR A 838 -22.62 9.85 9.20
N GLN A 839 -22.34 11.08 8.77
CA GLN A 839 -23.14 12.26 9.08
C GLN A 839 -23.64 12.94 7.81
N ASP A 840 -24.90 13.37 7.83
CA ASP A 840 -25.51 14.16 6.75
C ASP A 840 -26.55 15.15 7.29
N SER A 841 -26.88 16.16 6.49
CA SER A 841 -27.93 17.14 6.76
C SER A 841 -29.06 16.98 5.76
N LEU A 842 -30.16 16.36 6.20
CA LEU A 842 -31.35 16.18 5.37
C LEU A 842 -32.10 17.51 5.31
N LEU A 843 -32.12 18.10 4.11
CA LEU A 843 -32.82 19.35 3.84
C LEU A 843 -34.12 19.06 3.10
N THR A 844 -35.25 19.45 3.70
CA THR A 844 -36.57 19.24 3.13
C THR A 844 -37.36 20.54 3.08
N SER A 845 -37.84 20.90 1.90
CA SER A 845 -38.63 22.10 1.67
C SER A 845 -40.10 21.75 1.50
N TYR A 846 -40.94 22.52 2.19
CA TYR A 846 -42.40 22.44 2.10
C TYR A 846 -42.94 23.82 1.68
N ASN A 847 -42.27 24.48 0.74
CA ASN A 847 -42.77 25.72 0.16
C ASN A 847 -43.71 25.41 -1.00
N GLY A 848 -44.72 26.24 -1.20
CA GLY A 848 -45.69 26.01 -2.26
C GLY A 848 -46.92 26.88 -2.12
N SER A 849 -47.62 27.03 -3.24
CA SER A 849 -48.91 27.70 -3.28
C SER A 849 -50.02 26.67 -3.39
N ALA A 850 -51.12 26.87 -2.66
CA ALA A 850 -52.31 26.03 -2.77
C ALA A 850 -53.59 26.88 -2.91
N ALA A 851 -54.59 26.31 -3.55
CA ALA A 851 -55.94 26.85 -3.60
C ALA A 851 -56.82 26.08 -2.62
N LYS A 852 -57.63 26.81 -1.84
CA LYS A 852 -58.61 26.27 -0.91
C LYS A 852 -60.00 26.78 -1.26
N ILE A 853 -60.96 25.88 -1.33
CA ILE A 853 -62.38 26.18 -1.48
C ILE A 853 -63.10 25.64 -0.26
N SER A 854 -63.94 26.47 0.36
CA SER A 854 -64.71 26.09 1.53
C SER A 854 -66.19 26.34 1.31
N GLY A 855 -67.02 25.42 1.76
CA GLY A 855 -68.47 25.58 1.81
C GLY A 855 -68.97 25.37 3.23
N GLY A 856 -69.90 26.19 3.69
CA GLY A 856 -70.44 26.04 5.03
C GLY A 856 -71.75 26.77 5.24
N VAL A 857 -72.27 26.64 6.45
CA VAL A 857 -73.45 27.37 6.88
C VAL A 857 -73.31 27.75 8.35
N THR A 858 -73.63 28.99 8.65
CA THR A 858 -73.78 29.51 10.01
C THR A 858 -75.26 29.67 10.31
N VAL A 859 -75.70 29.22 11.48
CA VAL A 859 -77.11 29.23 11.91
C VAL A 859 -77.20 29.99 13.23
N LYS A 860 -77.96 31.07 13.24
CA LYS A 860 -78.31 31.83 14.46
C LYS A 860 -79.53 31.17 15.09
N LEU A 861 -79.30 30.29 16.07
CA LEU A 861 -80.36 29.50 16.71
C LEU A 861 -81.26 30.37 17.59
N ASN A 862 -80.67 31.34 18.28
CA ASN A 862 -81.32 32.40 19.06
C ASN A 862 -80.32 33.56 19.23
N ASP A 863 -80.70 34.62 19.95
CA ASP A 863 -79.83 35.79 20.15
C ASP A 863 -78.52 35.49 20.92
N TYR A 864 -78.48 34.35 21.62
CA TYR A 864 -77.35 33.93 22.45
C TYR A 864 -76.55 32.76 21.86
N THR A 865 -77.03 32.08 20.82
CA THR A 865 -76.43 30.80 20.37
C THR A 865 -76.29 30.76 18.86
N ASN A 866 -75.04 30.59 18.41
CA ASN A 866 -74.68 30.42 17.01
C ASN A 866 -74.02 29.07 16.79
N TYR A 867 -74.41 28.38 15.72
CA TYR A 867 -73.81 27.13 15.30
C TYR A 867 -73.26 27.26 13.89
N TYR A 868 -72.11 26.67 13.60
CA TYR A 868 -71.60 26.62 12.23
C TYR A 868 -71.05 25.23 11.88
N ILE A 869 -71.12 24.93 10.60
CA ILE A 869 -70.46 23.78 9.98
C ILE A 869 -69.79 24.22 8.68
N LYS A 870 -68.57 23.75 8.45
CA LYS A 870 -67.73 24.10 7.31
C LYS A 870 -66.98 22.88 6.81
N VAL A 871 -66.88 22.76 5.49
CA VAL A 871 -66.01 21.79 4.81
C VAL A 871 -65.04 22.56 3.92
N ASP A 872 -63.76 22.26 4.04
CA ASP A 872 -62.66 22.82 3.27
C ASP A 872 -62.05 21.74 2.37
N TYR A 873 -61.79 22.09 1.11
CA TYR A 873 -60.96 21.32 0.19
C TYR A 873 -59.80 22.18 -0.28
N GLN A 874 -58.57 21.71 -0.10
CA GLN A 874 -57.35 22.39 -0.51
C GLN A 874 -56.50 21.50 -1.42
N ASN A 875 -55.96 22.10 -2.48
CA ASN A 875 -55.11 21.43 -3.46
C ASN A 875 -53.90 22.31 -3.81
N GLY A 876 -52.71 21.72 -3.84
CA GLY A 876 -51.49 22.38 -4.31
C GLY A 876 -51.60 22.86 -5.76
N LEU A 877 -51.00 24.02 -6.05
CA LEU A 877 -50.90 24.61 -7.39
C LEU A 877 -49.47 24.60 -7.94
N SER A 878 -48.47 24.40 -7.06
CA SER A 878 -47.07 24.21 -7.41
C SER A 878 -46.77 22.76 -7.82
N GLU A 879 -45.50 22.48 -8.20
CA GLU A 879 -45.03 21.10 -8.48
C GLU A 879 -45.14 20.16 -7.27
N ARG A 880 -45.28 20.73 -6.06
CA ARG A 880 -45.60 20.03 -4.81
C ARG A 880 -47.01 19.40 -4.84
N SER A 881 -47.07 18.10 -4.53
CA SER A 881 -48.32 17.39 -4.28
C SER A 881 -48.83 17.66 -2.86
N GLU A 882 -49.91 18.43 -2.75
CA GLU A 882 -50.59 18.72 -1.48
C GLU A 882 -52.11 18.59 -1.66
N LYS A 883 -52.76 17.88 -0.75
CA LYS A 883 -54.22 17.73 -0.74
C LYS A 883 -54.75 17.66 0.69
N THR A 884 -55.72 18.50 1.01
CA THR A 884 -56.35 18.51 2.34
C THR A 884 -57.86 18.53 2.22
N TRP A 885 -58.51 17.70 3.02
CA TRP A 885 -59.95 17.76 3.30
C TRP A 885 -60.14 18.04 4.78
N GLN A 886 -60.92 19.06 5.15
CA GLN A 886 -61.18 19.38 6.54
C GLN A 886 -62.65 19.66 6.78
N GLY A 887 -63.23 19.03 7.79
CA GLY A 887 -64.53 19.36 8.34
C GLY A 887 -64.35 20.07 9.68
N THR A 888 -65.05 21.18 9.87
CA THR A 888 -65.08 21.92 11.12
C THR A 888 -66.52 22.18 11.52
N THR A 889 -66.84 22.01 12.81
CA THR A 889 -68.09 22.51 13.37
C THR A 889 -67.82 23.25 14.66
N GLY A 890 -68.64 24.24 14.98
CA GLY A 890 -68.54 24.93 16.24
C GLY A 890 -69.85 25.52 16.72
N VAL A 891 -69.91 25.73 18.03
CA VAL A 891 -71.00 26.38 18.74
C VAL A 891 -70.41 27.58 19.47
N SER A 892 -71.06 28.73 19.39
CA SER A 892 -70.72 29.92 20.15
C SER A 892 -71.93 30.36 20.97
N LEU A 893 -71.72 30.58 22.26
CA LEU A 893 -72.70 31.02 23.24
C LEU A 893 -72.30 32.43 23.69
N TYR A 894 -73.13 33.41 23.39
CA TYR A 894 -72.95 34.82 23.70
C TYR A 894 -73.93 35.27 24.78
N TRP A 895 -73.55 36.25 25.60
CA TRP A 895 -74.40 36.88 26.61
C TRP A 895 -74.05 38.35 26.82
#